data_AF-A0A928NBM7-F1
#
_entry.id   AF-A0A928NBM7-F1
#
_cell.length_a   1.000
_cell.length_b   1.000
_cell.length_c   1.000
_cell.angle_alpha   90.00
_cell.angle_beta   90.00
_cell.angle_gamma   90.00
#
_symmetry.space_group_name_H-M   'P 1'
#
loop_
_entity.id
_entity.type
_entity.pdbx_description
1 polymer ?
#
loop_
_entity_poly.entity_id
_entity_poly.type
_entity_poly.pdbx_seq_one_letter_code
_entity_poly.pdbx_strand_id
1 'polypeptide(L)'
;MKKTVATFLAICLLLPVISASVVSAAKPIYAIYVAVDGDDNNDGSITSPLASLEAAQEKVREAKNAGMIPGGGIRVYLREGSYFRDNTLVMTQEDSGTKDAPIIYSAYPGEKVTITGGVTMEGKDFSLLSEADKLERLNKDAKGNIYSIDLKQYGVSSLLEAKPRMMALFNDQSMSLARWPNDDYYIVPEVISEGTYLRGYSADKNPPNSPNYIPPEKQKNDPGIIKYDVENISKWTNLEKIYLEGYWGVLWSTDILQIAERDINKKTITFDRATTYSVVHNIARFYAYNVFEEIDAPGEYYIDEETLTMYLYPLEDIKTAKVELTQSEHEFFNMTDVSYVAFSGINFETNAKSAILMKGGSDITIQDCNFSKIQNACIDADETIRLGVASCNFKNIGGIGVSIESGDRQTLTSSECYVENCHFETFSQILRTYNPAIQPYGVGIRMSNNVFHDAPHTAILFNGNDMLIEYNEIYDVLKETDDAGAIYSGRDMTWRGNMIQYNYIHDMDNGQGAHGRAAIYMDDAMSSMTAHGNIFANLQKGFFMGGGREHTIANNIFLKVSDPVPFDARQSAMTHEELFDTETTQTVPLRYQSIPFDSEIWKEKYPDVFEMSTDENPGYPKHNSIYNNAFISSGEMRLNSLVTTWAKRLENNEVFTLKESALEISKDTHNATIGENSKIYTKISEFEKIPTDRIGNYAKKLNDKLSNAVALKTNSPNALANGNKTFVDVNNVSVQPVIQDGRTLVPVRFISESFGANVAWEAETRTATVTLDGRTIVLQIDSGIMLVDGQEQTLDVPAQIISDRTLIPLRALVEGLGKKVYWDDRGLILISNQENLFDTEKDEYLIDDIIRKLAY
;
A
#
# COMPACT_ATOMS: atom_id res chain seq x y z
N MET A 1 -24.21 44.78 41.98
CA MET A 1 -23.17 45.09 40.98
C MET A 1 -22.78 43.81 40.25
N LYS A 2 -23.54 43.52 39.20
CA LYS A 2 -23.35 42.47 38.19
C LYS A 2 -23.53 43.22 36.86
N LYS A 3 -22.61 43.08 35.92
CA LYS A 3 -22.70 43.62 34.56
C LYS A 3 -22.44 42.46 33.60
N THR A 4 -23.07 42.28 32.45
CA THR A 4 -24.38 42.65 31.88
C THR A 4 -24.48 41.71 30.67
N VAL A 5 -25.53 40.91 30.59
CA VAL A 5 -25.92 40.18 29.37
C VAL A 5 -26.67 41.18 28.49
N ALA A 6 -26.22 41.38 27.25
CA ALA A 6 -26.93 42.19 26.26
C ALA A 6 -27.28 41.30 25.05
N THR A 7 -28.53 40.84 25.06
CA THR A 7 -29.24 40.30 23.90
C THR A 7 -29.59 41.47 22.98
N PHE A 8 -29.16 41.43 21.72
CA PHE A 8 -29.68 42.34 20.68
C PHE A 8 -30.45 41.53 19.64
N LEU A 9 -31.76 41.71 19.67
CA LEU A 9 -32.71 41.35 18.62
C LEU A 9 -32.48 42.30 17.44
N ALA A 10 -32.19 41.79 16.25
CA ALA A 10 -32.26 42.56 15.01
C ALA A 10 -33.22 41.85 14.04
N ILE A 11 -34.38 42.51 13.85
CA ILE A 11 -35.39 42.19 12.86
C ILE A 11 -34.82 42.59 11.49
N CYS A 12 -34.54 41.60 10.63
CA CYS A 12 -34.27 41.82 9.21
C CYS A 12 -35.48 41.37 8.38
N LEU A 13 -35.91 42.27 7.50
CA LEU A 13 -37.07 42.15 6.62
C LEU A 13 -37.03 40.89 5.75
N LEU A 14 -38.13 40.13 5.75
CA LEU A 14 -38.47 39.12 4.76
C LEU A 14 -38.73 39.82 3.40
N LEU A 15 -37.69 39.93 2.58
CA LEU A 15 -37.86 39.93 1.13
C LEU A 15 -38.05 38.47 0.69
N PRO A 16 -38.96 38.17 -0.26
CA PRO A 16 -38.99 36.85 -0.85
C PRO A 16 -37.65 36.67 -1.58
N VAL A 17 -36.75 35.88 -0.98
CA VAL A 17 -35.65 35.28 -1.71
C VAL A 17 -36.33 34.39 -2.73
N ILE A 18 -36.42 34.88 -3.98
CA ILE A 18 -36.59 34.00 -5.13
C ILE A 18 -35.40 33.07 -5.02
N SER A 19 -35.62 31.85 -4.53
CA SER A 19 -34.66 30.78 -4.63
C SER A 19 -34.44 30.61 -6.12
N ALA A 20 -33.37 31.20 -6.66
CA ALA A 20 -32.86 30.78 -7.93
C ALA A 20 -32.63 29.27 -7.79
N SER A 21 -33.43 28.49 -8.51
CA SER A 21 -33.23 27.06 -8.65
C SER A 21 -31.77 26.89 -9.02
N VAL A 22 -30.98 26.28 -8.14
CA VAL A 22 -29.57 26.02 -8.42
C VAL A 22 -29.57 24.94 -9.50
N VAL A 23 -29.46 25.38 -10.75
CA VAL A 23 -29.23 24.51 -11.89
C VAL A 23 -27.76 24.10 -11.83
N SER A 24 -27.47 22.86 -11.43
CA SER A 24 -26.14 22.28 -11.64
C SER A 24 -26.14 21.64 -13.02
N ALA A 25 -25.87 22.44 -14.06
CA ALA A 25 -25.61 21.91 -15.40
C ALA A 25 -24.47 20.88 -15.37
N ALA A 26 -24.43 19.97 -16.34
CA ALA A 26 -23.32 19.04 -16.51
C ALA A 26 -22.00 19.80 -16.42
N LYS A 27 -21.12 19.37 -15.49
CA LYS A 27 -19.78 19.92 -15.41
C LYS A 27 -18.98 19.36 -16.61
N PRO A 28 -18.64 20.19 -17.61
CA PRO A 28 -17.93 19.68 -18.77
C PRO A 28 -16.59 19.11 -18.33
N ILE A 29 -16.09 18.13 -19.07
CA ILE A 29 -14.74 17.61 -18.90
C ILE A 29 -13.95 17.93 -20.15
N TYR A 30 -12.66 18.18 -19.98
CA TYR A 30 -11.74 18.27 -21.11
C TYR A 30 -10.94 16.96 -21.17
N ALA A 31 -11.17 16.17 -22.22
CA ALA A 31 -10.55 14.85 -22.38
C ALA A 31 -9.36 14.94 -23.35
N ILE A 32 -8.21 14.42 -22.93
CA ILE A 32 -6.99 14.28 -23.72
C ILE A 32 -6.70 12.79 -23.82
N TYR A 33 -6.39 12.29 -25.01
CA TYR A 33 -6.13 10.88 -25.27
C TYR A 33 -4.68 10.66 -25.66
N VAL A 34 -4.05 9.64 -25.07
CA VAL A 34 -2.68 9.21 -25.36
C VAL A 34 -2.71 7.75 -25.79
N ALA A 35 -2.07 7.38 -26.88
CA ALA A 35 -2.03 6.02 -27.42
C ALA A 35 -0.60 5.66 -27.88
N VAL A 36 -0.23 4.39 -27.77
CA VAL A 36 1.12 3.92 -28.18
C VAL A 36 1.40 4.09 -29.67
N ASP A 37 0.36 4.19 -30.49
CA ASP A 37 0.39 4.45 -31.94
C ASP A 37 -0.01 5.90 -32.29
N GLY A 38 -0.07 6.80 -31.30
CA GLY A 38 -0.37 8.22 -31.48
C GLY A 38 0.77 9.04 -32.08
N ASP A 39 0.56 10.36 -32.17
CA ASP A 39 1.56 11.34 -32.62
C ASP A 39 1.45 12.60 -31.75
N ASP A 40 2.57 13.09 -31.21
CA ASP A 40 2.59 14.27 -30.34
C ASP A 40 2.24 15.59 -31.05
N ASN A 41 2.18 15.58 -32.39
CA ASN A 41 1.62 16.70 -33.18
C ASN A 41 0.09 16.68 -33.27
N ASN A 42 -0.56 15.62 -32.79
CA ASN A 42 -2.01 15.52 -32.81
C ASN A 42 -2.67 16.46 -31.78
N ASP A 43 -3.98 16.64 -31.90
CA ASP A 43 -4.76 17.49 -30.98
C ASP A 43 -5.12 16.80 -29.65
N GLY A 44 -4.84 15.51 -29.52
CA GLY A 44 -5.15 14.72 -28.33
C GLY A 44 -6.61 14.32 -28.23
N SER A 45 -7.37 14.37 -29.34
CA SER A 45 -8.71 13.79 -29.43
C SER A 45 -8.68 12.27 -29.53
N ILE A 46 -9.83 11.61 -29.31
CA ILE A 46 -9.89 10.13 -29.40
C ILE A 46 -9.57 9.61 -30.81
N THR A 47 -9.82 10.41 -31.85
CA THR A 47 -9.52 10.08 -33.26
C THR A 47 -8.11 10.42 -33.67
N SER A 48 -7.44 11.32 -32.93
CA SER A 48 -6.07 11.78 -33.16
C SER A 48 -5.36 11.90 -31.81
N PRO A 49 -5.00 10.76 -31.17
CA PRO A 49 -4.40 10.78 -29.84
C PRO A 49 -2.93 11.21 -29.89
N LEU A 50 -2.43 11.75 -28.76
CA LEU A 50 -1.01 12.00 -28.52
C LEU A 50 -0.23 10.68 -28.36
N ALA A 51 1.08 10.71 -28.51
CA ALA A 51 1.94 9.54 -28.31
C ALA A 51 2.47 9.45 -26.87
N SER A 52 2.76 10.59 -26.23
CA SER A 52 3.50 10.67 -24.95
C SER A 52 2.74 11.33 -23.81
N LEU A 53 3.17 11.04 -22.58
CA LEU A 53 2.68 11.69 -21.36
C LEU A 53 3.16 13.15 -21.27
N GLU A 54 4.34 13.43 -21.81
CA GLU A 54 4.93 14.76 -21.91
C GLU A 54 4.05 15.69 -22.75
N ALA A 55 3.63 15.25 -23.93
CA ALA A 55 2.70 16.00 -24.78
C ALA A 55 1.34 16.20 -24.09
N ALA A 56 0.86 15.18 -23.35
CA ALA A 56 -0.38 15.29 -22.58
C ALA A 56 -0.27 16.32 -21.45
N GLN A 57 0.86 16.35 -20.72
CA GLN A 57 1.14 17.35 -19.69
C GLN A 57 1.20 18.76 -20.29
N GLU A 58 1.84 18.94 -21.44
CA GLU A 58 1.86 20.23 -22.15
C GLU A 58 0.45 20.67 -22.52
N LYS A 59 -0.38 19.77 -23.06
CA LYS A 59 -1.79 20.06 -23.37
C LYS A 59 -2.62 20.41 -22.14
N VAL A 60 -2.36 19.78 -20.99
CA VAL A 60 -2.96 20.17 -19.71
C VAL A 60 -2.59 21.62 -19.38
N ARG A 61 -1.29 21.96 -19.41
CA ARG A 61 -0.80 23.31 -19.10
C ARG A 61 -1.34 24.36 -20.07
N GLU A 62 -1.39 24.08 -21.36
CA GLU A 62 -1.98 24.95 -22.38
C GLU A 62 -3.46 25.24 -22.09
N ALA A 63 -4.26 24.19 -21.82
CA ALA A 63 -5.68 24.34 -21.50
C ALA A 63 -5.89 25.17 -20.23
N LYS A 64 -5.07 24.95 -19.19
CA LYS A 64 -5.10 25.74 -17.96
C LYS A 64 -4.78 27.22 -18.23
N ASN A 65 -3.71 27.50 -18.97
CA ASN A 65 -3.28 28.86 -19.29
C ASN A 65 -4.29 29.61 -20.18
N ALA A 66 -5.04 28.89 -21.00
CA ALA A 66 -6.13 29.45 -21.79
C ALA A 66 -7.42 29.70 -20.97
N GLY A 67 -7.46 29.37 -19.68
CA GLY A 67 -8.66 29.45 -18.84
C GLY A 67 -9.72 28.41 -19.21
N MET A 68 -9.33 27.35 -19.92
CA MET A 68 -10.21 26.30 -20.44
C MET A 68 -10.28 25.09 -19.49
N ILE A 69 -10.31 25.31 -18.17
CA ILE A 69 -10.55 24.23 -17.22
C ILE A 69 -12.05 24.18 -16.92
N PRO A 70 -12.79 23.20 -17.46
CA PRO A 70 -14.20 23.12 -17.18
C PRO A 70 -14.43 22.61 -15.74
N GLY A 71 -15.62 22.84 -15.20
CA GLY A 71 -15.93 22.48 -13.80
C GLY A 71 -15.94 20.98 -13.47
N GLY A 72 -15.59 20.10 -14.43
CA GLY A 72 -15.35 18.67 -14.25
C GLY A 72 -13.88 18.27 -14.37
N GLY A 73 -12.99 19.23 -14.58
CA GLY A 73 -11.54 19.02 -14.68
C GLY A 73 -11.05 18.55 -16.05
N ILE A 74 -9.78 18.15 -16.08
CA ILE A 74 -9.11 17.60 -17.26
C ILE A 74 -8.85 16.12 -17.00
N ARG A 75 -9.16 15.28 -17.99
CA ARG A 75 -8.92 13.84 -17.94
C ARG A 75 -7.97 13.44 -19.06
N VAL A 76 -6.82 12.90 -18.68
CA VAL A 76 -5.86 12.28 -19.60
C VAL A 76 -6.15 10.78 -19.61
N TYR A 77 -6.74 10.30 -20.70
CA TYR A 77 -7.02 8.88 -20.92
C TYR A 77 -5.86 8.23 -21.68
N LEU A 78 -5.26 7.24 -21.05
CA LEU A 78 -4.25 6.38 -21.66
C LEU A 78 -4.96 5.20 -22.32
N ARG A 79 -4.66 4.95 -23.60
CA ARG A 79 -5.22 3.82 -24.36
C ARG A 79 -4.41 2.56 -24.12
N GLU A 80 -4.99 1.41 -24.46
CA GLU A 80 -4.37 0.10 -24.30
C GLU A 80 -2.94 0.07 -24.84
N GLY A 81 -2.00 -0.42 -24.03
CA GLY A 81 -0.61 -0.56 -24.44
C GLY A 81 0.40 -0.42 -23.30
N SER A 82 1.66 -0.58 -23.68
CA SER A 82 2.83 -0.42 -22.79
C SER A 82 3.61 0.83 -23.18
N TYR A 83 3.69 1.77 -22.24
CA TYR A 83 4.39 3.04 -22.36
C TYR A 83 5.75 2.92 -21.68
N PHE A 84 6.78 2.64 -22.46
CA PHE A 84 8.16 2.58 -21.95
C PHE A 84 8.65 3.97 -21.55
N ARG A 85 9.36 4.06 -20.44
CA ARG A 85 9.95 5.31 -19.93
C ARG A 85 11.40 5.13 -19.52
N ASP A 86 12.27 5.87 -20.18
CA ASP A 86 13.68 6.07 -19.82
C ASP A 86 13.94 7.46 -19.23
N ASN A 87 12.88 8.18 -18.86
CA ASN A 87 12.94 9.51 -18.26
C ASN A 87 11.80 9.73 -17.25
N THR A 88 11.99 10.67 -16.33
CA THR A 88 10.98 11.07 -15.34
C THR A 88 10.02 12.12 -15.89
N LEU A 89 8.71 11.94 -15.69
CA LEU A 89 7.74 13.02 -15.90
C LEU A 89 7.72 13.90 -14.64
N VAL A 90 8.30 15.08 -14.75
CA VAL A 90 8.36 16.05 -13.65
C VAL A 90 7.10 16.89 -13.62
N MET A 91 6.36 16.82 -12.52
CA MET A 91 5.16 17.60 -12.26
C MET A 91 5.41 18.64 -11.15
N THR A 92 4.95 19.86 -11.36
CA THR A 92 5.08 20.96 -10.40
C THR A 92 3.71 21.53 -10.04
N GLN A 93 3.68 22.59 -9.22
CA GLN A 93 2.47 23.34 -8.95
C GLN A 93 1.69 23.76 -10.22
N GLU A 94 2.37 23.96 -11.36
CA GLU A 94 1.74 24.26 -12.66
C GLU A 94 0.86 23.13 -13.20
N ASP A 95 0.98 21.92 -12.67
CA ASP A 95 0.18 20.74 -13.05
C ASP A 95 -0.99 20.49 -12.10
N SER A 96 -1.12 21.28 -11.02
CA SER A 96 -2.19 21.13 -10.03
C SER A 96 -3.58 21.40 -10.58
N GLY A 97 -4.57 20.62 -10.16
CA GLY A 97 -5.97 20.92 -10.36
C GLY A 97 -6.55 21.82 -9.25
N THR A 98 -7.87 21.78 -9.13
CA THR A 98 -8.60 22.28 -7.95
C THR A 98 -9.65 21.24 -7.53
N LYS A 99 -10.24 21.41 -6.35
CA LYS A 99 -11.34 20.54 -5.88
C LYS A 99 -12.48 20.40 -6.90
N ASP A 100 -12.80 21.48 -7.60
CA ASP A 100 -13.85 21.51 -8.60
C ASP A 100 -13.36 21.16 -10.01
N ALA A 101 -12.05 21.12 -10.24
CA ALA A 101 -11.49 20.86 -11.56
C ALA A 101 -10.15 20.12 -11.43
N PRO A 102 -10.18 18.82 -11.05
CA PRO A 102 -8.99 18.02 -10.86
C PRO A 102 -8.32 17.68 -12.20
N ILE A 103 -7.06 17.23 -12.14
CA ILE A 103 -6.36 16.63 -13.28
C ILE A 103 -6.26 15.13 -13.04
N ILE A 104 -6.83 14.32 -13.93
CA ILE A 104 -6.94 12.87 -13.73
C ILE A 104 -6.22 12.16 -14.87
N TYR A 105 -5.19 11.38 -14.54
CA TYR A 105 -4.54 10.43 -15.44
C TYR A 105 -5.15 9.05 -15.21
N SER A 106 -5.82 8.50 -16.22
CA SER A 106 -6.53 7.22 -16.07
C SER A 106 -6.27 6.33 -17.26
N ALA A 107 -6.19 5.02 -17.03
CA ALA A 107 -6.45 4.07 -18.10
C ALA A 107 -7.86 4.30 -18.66
N TYR A 108 -8.02 4.18 -19.97
CA TYR A 108 -9.33 4.18 -20.59
C TYR A 108 -10.13 2.97 -20.05
N PRO A 109 -11.36 3.15 -19.53
CA PRO A 109 -12.14 2.07 -18.93
C PRO A 109 -12.22 0.81 -19.80
N GLY A 110 -11.81 -0.32 -19.23
CA GLY A 110 -11.78 -1.63 -19.90
C GLY A 110 -10.48 -1.93 -20.66
N GLU A 111 -9.57 -0.97 -20.79
CA GLU A 111 -8.27 -1.14 -21.46
C GLU A 111 -7.15 -1.38 -20.45
N LYS A 112 -6.17 -2.22 -20.81
CA LYS A 112 -4.98 -2.48 -19.97
C LYS A 112 -3.87 -1.51 -20.35
N VAL A 113 -3.51 -0.64 -19.41
CA VAL A 113 -2.43 0.36 -19.58
C VAL A 113 -1.27 0.03 -18.66
N THR A 114 -0.07 -0.01 -19.22
CA THR A 114 1.16 -0.26 -18.46
C THR A 114 2.18 0.84 -18.70
N ILE A 115 2.66 1.48 -17.64
CA ILE A 115 3.84 2.35 -17.66
C ILE A 115 5.01 1.50 -17.15
N THR A 116 6.07 1.39 -17.95
CA THR A 116 7.16 0.45 -17.67
C THR A 116 8.55 1.04 -17.87
N GLY A 117 9.48 0.67 -16.99
CA GLY A 117 10.91 0.97 -17.11
C GLY A 117 11.72 -0.22 -17.63
N GLY A 118 11.04 -1.28 -18.07
CA GLY A 118 11.63 -2.53 -18.50
C GLY A 118 11.82 -2.63 -20.01
N VAL A 119 12.92 -3.24 -20.43
CA VAL A 119 13.15 -3.66 -21.81
C VAL A 119 12.56 -5.06 -22.01
N THR A 120 11.79 -5.24 -23.07
CA THR A 120 11.19 -6.53 -23.45
C THR A 120 11.99 -7.20 -24.56
N MET A 121 12.33 -8.46 -24.37
CA MET A 121 13.01 -9.34 -25.31
C MET A 121 12.11 -10.51 -25.73
N GLU A 122 12.12 -10.81 -27.03
CA GLU A 122 11.39 -11.94 -27.58
C GLU A 122 12.22 -13.22 -27.46
N GLY A 123 11.66 -14.25 -26.85
CA GLY A 123 12.36 -15.48 -26.55
C GLY A 123 12.88 -16.23 -27.78
N LYS A 124 12.29 -16.00 -28.96
CA LYS A 124 12.80 -16.52 -30.24
C LYS A 124 14.22 -16.04 -30.58
N ASP A 125 14.62 -14.86 -30.09
CA ASP A 125 15.91 -14.22 -30.36
C ASP A 125 17.04 -14.77 -29.48
N PHE A 126 16.72 -15.54 -28.43
CA PHE A 126 17.69 -16.22 -27.60
C PHE A 126 18.33 -17.41 -28.34
N SER A 127 19.64 -17.57 -28.16
CA SER A 127 20.42 -18.66 -28.75
C SER A 127 20.91 -19.63 -27.68
N LEU A 128 20.90 -20.94 -27.97
CA LEU A 128 21.44 -21.93 -27.05
C LEU A 128 22.95 -21.71 -26.87
N LEU A 129 23.42 -21.70 -25.63
CA LEU A 129 24.83 -21.49 -25.30
C LEU A 129 25.72 -22.60 -25.89
N SER A 130 26.72 -22.20 -26.67
CA SER A 130 27.65 -23.12 -27.34
C SER A 130 29.13 -22.84 -27.06
N GLU A 131 29.46 -21.78 -26.33
CA GLU A 131 30.85 -21.38 -26.01
C GLU A 131 31.50 -22.40 -25.05
N ALA A 132 32.56 -23.07 -25.49
CA ALA A 132 33.13 -24.22 -24.77
C ALA A 132 33.70 -23.86 -23.39
N ASP A 133 34.38 -22.72 -23.28
CA ASP A 133 34.94 -22.19 -22.03
C ASP A 133 33.87 -21.86 -21.00
N LYS A 134 32.72 -21.32 -21.43
CA LYS A 134 31.55 -21.10 -20.56
C LYS A 134 30.90 -22.42 -20.16
N LEU A 135 30.70 -23.33 -21.10
CA LEU A 135 30.13 -24.66 -20.83
C LEU A 135 30.99 -25.47 -19.86
N GLU A 136 32.31 -25.30 -19.83
CA GLU A 136 33.20 -25.98 -18.88
C GLU A 136 32.99 -25.52 -17.43
N ARG A 137 32.58 -24.27 -17.22
CA ARG A 137 32.32 -23.68 -15.90
C ARG A 137 30.99 -24.11 -15.28
N LEU A 138 30.00 -24.44 -16.11
CA LEU A 138 28.65 -24.79 -15.66
C LEU A 138 28.56 -26.16 -14.99
N ASN A 139 27.62 -26.28 -14.06
CA ASN A 139 27.14 -27.57 -13.55
C ASN A 139 26.70 -28.47 -14.71
N LYS A 140 26.91 -29.78 -14.59
CA LYS A 140 26.64 -30.76 -15.64
C LYS A 140 25.19 -30.71 -16.11
N ASP A 141 24.25 -30.51 -15.18
CA ASP A 141 22.82 -30.57 -15.47
C ASP A 141 22.29 -29.29 -16.15
N ALA A 142 23.04 -28.19 -16.05
CA ALA A 142 22.75 -26.94 -16.77
C ALA A 142 23.17 -26.99 -18.25
N LYS A 143 24.15 -27.84 -18.60
CA LYS A 143 24.72 -27.88 -19.97
C LYS A 143 23.66 -28.32 -20.98
N GLY A 144 23.47 -27.49 -22.01
CA GLY A 144 22.45 -27.71 -23.04
C GLY A 144 21.08 -27.13 -22.71
N ASN A 145 20.92 -26.46 -21.56
CA ASN A 145 19.68 -25.78 -21.16
C ASN A 145 19.83 -24.26 -21.05
N ILE A 146 21.07 -23.72 -21.09
CA ILE A 146 21.30 -22.28 -20.97
C ILE A 146 21.20 -21.58 -22.33
N TYR A 147 20.43 -20.50 -22.36
CA TYR A 147 20.27 -19.63 -23.51
C TYR A 147 20.91 -18.28 -23.25
N SER A 148 21.37 -17.61 -24.31
CA SER A 148 22.00 -16.30 -24.24
C SER A 148 21.42 -15.32 -25.24
N ILE A 149 21.44 -14.04 -24.89
CA ILE A 149 21.08 -12.91 -25.76
C ILE A 149 22.00 -11.72 -25.52
N ASP A 150 22.33 -11.00 -26.60
CA ASP A 150 23.08 -9.74 -26.52
C ASP A 150 22.09 -8.60 -26.27
N LEU A 151 22.16 -8.00 -25.08
CA LEU A 151 21.24 -6.94 -24.65
C LEU A 151 21.40 -5.66 -25.47
N LYS A 152 22.55 -5.44 -26.13
CA LYS A 152 22.77 -4.27 -26.99
C LYS A 152 21.83 -4.26 -28.20
N GLN A 153 21.35 -5.43 -28.63
CA GLN A 153 20.36 -5.55 -29.71
C GLN A 153 19.01 -4.92 -29.34
N TYR A 154 18.76 -4.77 -28.03
CA TYR A 154 17.56 -4.22 -27.44
C TYR A 154 17.78 -2.83 -26.80
N GLY A 155 18.85 -2.13 -27.21
CA GLY A 155 19.12 -0.76 -26.78
C GLY A 155 19.79 -0.63 -25.40
N VAL A 156 20.16 -1.73 -24.75
CA VAL A 156 20.89 -1.70 -23.47
C VAL A 156 22.36 -1.37 -23.75
N SER A 157 22.78 -0.16 -23.38
CA SER A 157 24.15 0.34 -23.58
C SER A 157 25.03 0.20 -22.33
N SER A 158 24.42 0.10 -21.16
CA SER A 158 25.06 -0.17 -19.87
C SER A 158 24.04 -0.75 -18.89
N LEU A 159 24.50 -1.48 -17.87
CA LEU A 159 23.65 -1.90 -16.76
C LEU A 159 23.47 -0.78 -15.75
N LEU A 160 22.42 -0.87 -14.94
CA LEU A 160 22.14 0.06 -13.85
C LEU A 160 23.29 0.10 -12.83
N GLU A 161 23.57 1.29 -12.27
CA GLU A 161 24.58 1.48 -11.21
C GLU A 161 24.18 0.74 -9.92
N ALA A 162 22.88 0.55 -9.71
CA ALA A 162 22.30 -0.22 -8.60
C ALA A 162 22.57 -1.74 -8.75
N LYS A 163 23.85 -2.14 -8.80
CA LYS A 163 24.25 -3.54 -8.89
C LYS A 163 24.01 -4.27 -7.56
N PRO A 164 23.46 -5.50 -7.58
CA PRO A 164 23.17 -6.36 -8.74
C PRO A 164 21.68 -6.35 -9.13
N ARG A 165 20.91 -5.35 -8.70
CA ARG A 165 19.49 -5.49 -8.37
C ARG A 165 18.52 -5.51 -9.56
N MET A 166 19.02 -5.59 -10.78
CA MET A 166 18.18 -5.68 -11.98
C MET A 166 17.33 -6.94 -11.95
N MET A 167 16.01 -6.80 -12.04
CA MET A 167 15.08 -7.92 -12.07
C MET A 167 14.82 -8.38 -13.50
N ALA A 168 14.85 -9.69 -13.73
CA ALA A 168 14.38 -10.29 -14.96
C ALA A 168 13.09 -11.07 -14.76
N LEU A 169 12.23 -11.10 -15.78
CA LEU A 169 10.98 -11.85 -15.80
C LEU A 169 10.91 -12.75 -17.02
N PHE A 170 10.23 -13.88 -16.86
CA PHE A 170 9.90 -14.83 -17.91
C PHE A 170 8.39 -15.04 -17.90
N ASN A 171 7.67 -14.61 -18.95
CA ASN A 171 6.21 -14.68 -19.02
C ASN A 171 5.52 -14.19 -17.74
N ASP A 172 5.87 -12.98 -17.28
CA ASP A 172 5.43 -12.34 -16.04
C ASP A 172 5.89 -13.01 -14.72
N GLN A 173 6.59 -14.15 -14.78
CA GLN A 173 7.17 -14.80 -13.60
C GLN A 173 8.55 -14.22 -13.29
N SER A 174 8.79 -13.83 -12.03
CA SER A 174 10.11 -13.34 -11.62
C SER A 174 11.14 -14.45 -11.74
N MET A 175 12.28 -14.11 -12.33
CA MET A 175 13.47 -14.97 -12.34
C MET A 175 14.37 -14.61 -11.15
N SER A 176 15.26 -15.52 -10.78
CA SER A 176 16.30 -15.28 -9.77
C SER A 176 17.64 -15.08 -10.46
N LEU A 177 18.46 -14.14 -9.97
CA LEU A 177 19.87 -14.17 -10.33
C LEU A 177 20.45 -15.53 -9.93
N ALA A 178 21.30 -16.10 -10.78
CA ALA A 178 21.97 -17.37 -10.54
C ALA A 178 22.62 -17.34 -9.16
N ARG A 179 22.16 -18.23 -8.29
CA ARG A 179 22.43 -18.16 -6.85
C ARG A 179 22.73 -19.52 -6.27
N TRP A 180 23.44 -19.51 -5.15
CA TRP A 180 23.71 -20.70 -4.38
C TRP A 180 23.63 -20.45 -2.87
N PRO A 181 22.98 -21.33 -2.09
CA PRO A 181 22.05 -22.36 -2.56
C PRO A 181 20.83 -21.74 -3.25
N ASN A 182 20.14 -22.53 -4.09
CA ASN A 182 19.06 -22.03 -4.96
C ASN A 182 17.87 -21.52 -4.12
N ASP A 183 17.50 -22.27 -3.07
CA ASP A 183 16.27 -22.01 -2.30
C ASP A 183 16.49 -21.90 -0.77
N ASP A 184 17.73 -21.81 -0.29
CA ASP A 184 18.05 -21.74 1.14
C ASP A 184 19.32 -20.92 1.42
N TYR A 185 19.68 -20.77 2.69
CA TYR A 185 20.92 -20.20 3.16
C TYR A 185 21.97 -21.27 3.42
N TYR A 186 23.20 -21.00 3.00
CA TYR A 186 24.37 -21.70 3.50
C TYR A 186 24.71 -21.23 4.91
N ILE A 187 24.71 -22.17 5.87
CA ILE A 187 25.09 -21.91 7.25
C ILE A 187 26.61 -21.92 7.36
N VAL A 188 27.21 -20.84 7.87
CA VAL A 188 28.66 -20.71 7.96
C VAL A 188 29.23 -21.69 8.99
N PRO A 189 30.10 -22.64 8.59
CA PRO A 189 30.61 -23.68 9.48
C PRO A 189 31.62 -23.16 10.52
N GLU A 190 32.37 -22.09 10.20
CA GLU A 190 33.37 -21.50 11.10
C GLU A 190 33.60 -20.03 10.75
N VAL A 191 33.66 -19.17 11.77
CA VAL A 191 34.03 -17.76 11.64
C VAL A 191 35.46 -17.59 12.14
N ILE A 192 36.36 -17.19 11.24
CA ILE A 192 37.79 -16.99 11.54
C ILE A 192 38.04 -15.60 12.14
N SER A 193 37.29 -14.61 11.67
CA SER A 193 37.30 -13.24 12.19
C SER A 193 35.89 -12.68 12.13
N GLU A 194 35.40 -12.11 13.24
CA GLU A 194 34.07 -11.50 13.30
C GLU A 194 34.02 -10.13 12.59
N GLY A 195 35.18 -9.51 12.34
CA GLY A 195 35.27 -8.16 11.79
C GLY A 195 34.79 -7.08 12.77
N THR A 196 34.77 -5.83 12.30
CA THR A 196 34.35 -4.68 13.10
C THR A 196 32.83 -4.63 13.30
N TYR A 197 32.37 -4.29 14.51
CA TYR A 197 30.96 -4.04 14.82
C TYR A 197 30.53 -2.62 14.42
N LEU A 198 30.14 -2.42 13.15
CA LEU A 198 29.86 -1.08 12.61
C LEU A 198 28.67 -0.38 13.28
N ARG A 199 27.68 -1.14 13.77
CA ARG A 199 26.56 -0.61 14.55
C ARG A 199 27.06 0.13 15.80
N GLY A 200 28.23 -0.24 16.33
CA GLY A 200 28.90 0.50 17.40
C GLY A 200 29.33 1.91 17.04
N TYR A 201 29.38 2.28 15.76
CA TYR A 201 29.70 3.64 15.30
C TYR A 201 28.49 4.42 14.79
N SER A 202 27.31 3.79 14.73
CA SER A 202 26.10 4.41 14.19
C SER A 202 25.69 5.64 14.99
N ALA A 203 25.22 6.68 14.29
CA ALA A 203 24.90 7.98 14.88
C ALA A 203 23.72 7.93 15.88
N ASP A 204 22.87 6.92 15.83
CA ASP A 204 21.77 6.72 16.79
C ASP A 204 22.26 6.06 18.09
N LYS A 205 23.37 5.31 18.07
CA LYS A 205 24.03 4.80 19.29
C LYS A 205 25.09 5.76 19.82
N ASN A 206 25.88 6.34 18.91
CA ASN A 206 27.02 7.21 19.19
C ASN A 206 27.01 8.41 18.24
N PRO A 207 26.08 9.37 18.45
CA PRO A 207 26.04 10.64 17.73
C PRO A 207 27.33 11.46 17.93
N PRO A 208 27.60 12.50 17.11
CA PRO A 208 28.83 13.28 17.17
C PRO A 208 29.18 13.91 18.52
N ASN A 209 28.19 14.14 19.38
CA ASN A 209 28.36 14.63 20.75
C ASN A 209 28.66 13.53 21.79
N SER A 210 28.67 12.26 21.39
CA SER A 210 28.93 11.13 22.29
C SER A 210 30.40 11.03 22.72
N PRO A 211 30.70 10.70 23.99
CA PRO A 211 32.08 10.39 24.40
C PRO A 211 32.63 9.12 23.72
N ASN A 212 31.74 8.28 23.18
CA ASN A 212 32.08 7.08 22.42
C ASN A 212 32.05 7.30 20.90
N TYR A 213 31.81 8.54 20.44
CA TYR A 213 31.86 8.87 19.02
C TYR A 213 33.28 8.71 18.49
N ILE A 214 33.38 7.97 17.39
CA ILE A 214 34.62 7.84 16.63
C ILE A 214 34.36 8.48 15.27
N PRO A 215 35.07 9.56 14.90
CA PRO A 215 34.93 10.19 13.60
C PRO A 215 35.11 9.18 12.45
N PRO A 216 34.35 9.28 11.34
CA PRO A 216 34.38 8.32 10.23
C PRO A 216 35.80 7.97 9.74
N GLU A 217 36.70 8.96 9.66
CA GLU A 217 38.08 8.77 9.21
C GLU A 217 38.97 7.95 10.17
N LYS A 218 38.50 7.70 11.40
CA LYS A 218 39.16 6.89 12.43
C LYS A 218 38.42 5.59 12.73
N GLN A 219 37.24 5.39 12.16
CA GLN A 219 36.48 4.16 12.34
C GLN A 219 37.21 2.99 11.70
N LYS A 220 37.26 1.87 12.42
CA LYS A 220 37.76 0.63 11.85
C LYS A 220 36.74 0.09 10.86
N ASN A 221 37.23 -0.64 9.87
CA ASN A 221 36.39 -1.37 8.92
C ASN A 221 37.02 -2.74 8.63
N ASP A 222 37.57 -3.37 9.67
CA ASP A 222 38.21 -4.68 9.54
C ASP A 222 37.15 -5.71 9.10
N PRO A 223 37.33 -6.39 7.95
CA PRO A 223 36.31 -7.28 7.40
C PRO A 223 36.18 -8.58 8.19
N GLY A 224 35.02 -9.21 8.03
CA GLY A 224 34.82 -10.59 8.49
C GLY A 224 35.57 -11.60 7.62
N ILE A 225 35.97 -12.72 8.23
CA ILE A 225 36.57 -13.85 7.53
C ILE A 225 35.82 -15.12 7.94
N ILE A 226 35.29 -15.83 6.94
CA ILE A 226 34.57 -17.08 7.15
C ILE A 226 35.30 -18.25 6.49
N LYS A 227 35.02 -19.45 6.97
CA LYS A 227 35.42 -20.69 6.33
C LYS A 227 34.24 -21.31 5.59
N TYR A 228 34.52 -21.98 4.49
CA TYR A 228 33.57 -22.82 3.78
C TYR A 228 34.05 -24.28 3.70
N ASP A 229 33.14 -25.22 3.51
CA ASP A 229 33.47 -26.65 3.43
C ASP A 229 33.04 -27.33 2.12
N VAL A 230 32.32 -26.62 1.26
CA VAL A 230 31.86 -27.08 -0.06
C VAL A 230 32.85 -26.80 -1.20
N GLU A 231 32.83 -27.64 -2.24
CA GLU A 231 33.78 -27.54 -3.37
C GLU A 231 33.37 -26.56 -4.47
N ASN A 232 32.08 -26.22 -4.59
CA ASN A 232 31.62 -25.29 -5.63
C ASN A 232 32.15 -23.86 -5.39
N ILE A 233 32.20 -23.40 -4.13
CA ILE A 233 32.80 -22.12 -3.76
C ILE A 233 34.26 -22.01 -4.23
N SER A 234 35.02 -23.11 -4.24
CA SER A 234 36.41 -23.13 -4.76
C SER A 234 36.50 -22.90 -6.27
N LYS A 235 35.41 -23.10 -7.03
CA LYS A 235 35.36 -23.01 -8.49
C LYS A 235 34.88 -21.67 -9.00
N TRP A 236 34.22 -20.87 -8.17
CA TRP A 236 33.72 -19.55 -8.53
C TRP A 236 34.83 -18.68 -9.13
N THR A 237 34.48 -17.92 -10.16
CA THR A 237 35.35 -16.93 -10.81
C THR A 237 34.71 -15.55 -10.73
N ASN A 238 35.44 -14.49 -11.09
CA ASN A 238 34.98 -13.10 -11.00
C ASN A 238 34.46 -12.75 -9.60
N LEU A 239 35.25 -13.07 -8.56
CA LEU A 239 34.83 -13.03 -7.16
C LEU A 239 34.33 -11.64 -6.73
N GLU A 240 34.93 -10.59 -7.27
CA GLU A 240 34.54 -9.20 -7.05
C GLU A 240 33.16 -8.83 -7.62
N LYS A 241 32.53 -9.73 -8.39
CA LYS A 241 31.18 -9.59 -8.96
C LYS A 241 30.14 -10.49 -8.28
N ILE A 242 30.57 -11.30 -7.31
CA ILE A 242 29.71 -12.17 -6.52
C ILE A 242 29.27 -11.43 -5.27
N TYR A 243 27.98 -11.49 -5.00
CA TYR A 243 27.37 -10.85 -3.84
C TYR A 243 26.91 -11.91 -2.86
N LEU A 244 27.19 -11.68 -1.58
CA LEU A 244 26.79 -12.53 -0.47
C LEU A 244 25.75 -11.75 0.34
N GLU A 245 24.50 -12.21 0.34
CA GLU A 245 23.44 -11.62 1.16
C GLU A 245 23.04 -12.58 2.27
N GLY A 246 22.97 -12.07 3.49
CA GLY A 246 22.76 -12.93 4.63
C GLY A 246 22.54 -12.22 5.95
N TYR A 247 22.24 -13.04 6.95
CA TYR A 247 22.15 -12.67 8.35
C TYR A 247 23.48 -13.02 9.00
N TRP A 248 24.31 -12.02 9.28
CA TRP A 248 25.71 -12.24 9.65
C TRP A 248 25.95 -12.32 11.15
N GLY A 249 25.29 -11.45 11.93
CA GLY A 249 25.47 -11.38 13.38
C GLY A 249 24.16 -11.43 14.17
N VAL A 250 23.04 -11.12 13.51
CA VAL A 250 21.70 -10.99 14.12
C VAL A 250 20.64 -11.45 13.12
N LEU A 251 19.44 -11.77 13.58
CA LEU A 251 18.34 -12.30 12.75
C LEU A 251 17.28 -11.27 12.36
N TRP A 252 17.46 -9.98 12.71
CA TRP A 252 16.56 -8.88 12.32
C TRP A 252 17.11 -7.99 11.20
N SER A 253 18.36 -8.21 10.78
CA SER A 253 19.05 -7.36 9.80
C SER A 253 19.92 -8.18 8.87
N THR A 254 19.83 -7.92 7.57
CA THR A 254 20.78 -8.46 6.58
C THR A 254 21.88 -7.44 6.26
N ASP A 255 23.01 -7.94 5.72
CA ASP A 255 23.96 -7.14 4.93
C ASP A 255 24.22 -7.85 3.60
N ILE A 256 24.48 -7.06 2.57
CA ILE A 256 25.01 -7.51 1.27
C ILE A 256 26.50 -7.15 1.22
N LEU A 257 27.35 -8.15 0.92
CA LEU A 257 28.81 -8.06 0.89
C LEU A 257 29.34 -8.59 -0.44
N GLN A 258 30.59 -8.25 -0.76
CA GLN A 258 31.32 -8.83 -1.87
C GLN A 258 32.52 -9.65 -1.38
N ILE A 259 33.03 -10.54 -2.24
CA ILE A 259 34.22 -11.33 -1.94
C ILE A 259 35.46 -10.52 -2.32
N ALA A 260 36.24 -10.09 -1.33
CA ALA A 260 37.53 -9.43 -1.57
C ALA A 260 38.65 -10.43 -1.82
N GLU A 261 38.67 -11.54 -1.08
CA GLU A 261 39.68 -12.58 -1.23
C GLU A 261 39.09 -13.97 -0.95
N ARG A 262 39.57 -14.99 -1.66
CA ARG A 262 39.31 -16.40 -1.39
C ARG A 262 40.62 -17.19 -1.34
N ASP A 263 40.89 -17.85 -0.22
CA ASP A 263 41.99 -18.82 -0.09
C ASP A 263 41.44 -20.24 -0.26
N ILE A 264 41.76 -20.89 -1.38
CA ILE A 264 41.27 -22.24 -1.72
C ILE A 264 41.89 -23.30 -0.80
N ASN A 265 43.15 -23.13 -0.37
CA ASN A 265 43.83 -24.12 0.45
C ASN A 265 43.32 -24.12 1.88
N LYS A 266 43.02 -22.93 2.42
CA LYS A 266 42.42 -22.76 3.75
C LYS A 266 40.90 -22.87 3.74
N LYS A 267 40.29 -22.84 2.55
CA LYS A 267 38.85 -22.72 2.31
C LYS A 267 38.23 -21.53 3.05
N THR A 268 38.80 -20.34 2.87
CA THR A 268 38.29 -19.11 3.52
C THR A 268 37.87 -18.05 2.50
N ILE A 269 36.89 -17.24 2.88
CA ILE A 269 36.46 -16.02 2.19
C ILE A 269 36.68 -14.84 3.14
N THR A 270 37.29 -13.78 2.62
CA THR A 270 37.39 -12.46 3.26
C THR A 270 36.44 -11.49 2.55
N PHE A 271 35.61 -10.78 3.32
CA PHE A 271 34.68 -9.79 2.79
C PHE A 271 35.37 -8.48 2.42
N ASP A 272 34.71 -7.69 1.58
CA ASP A 272 35.16 -6.35 1.17
C ASP A 272 35.12 -5.31 2.29
N ARG A 273 34.22 -5.50 3.26
CA ARG A 273 34.04 -4.60 4.40
C ARG A 273 33.54 -5.32 5.65
N ALA A 274 33.49 -4.59 6.76
CA ALA A 274 32.81 -5.04 7.96
C ALA A 274 31.28 -5.03 7.77
N THR A 275 30.59 -5.87 8.54
CA THR A 275 29.13 -5.92 8.60
C THR A 275 28.58 -4.98 9.66
N THR A 276 27.29 -4.68 9.57
CA THR A 276 26.60 -3.83 10.54
C THR A 276 26.68 -4.42 11.94
N TYR A 277 26.47 -5.72 12.09
CA TYR A 277 26.40 -6.41 13.40
C TYR A 277 27.54 -7.42 13.64
N SER A 278 28.70 -7.25 13.00
CA SER A 278 29.77 -8.27 12.97
C SER A 278 29.29 -9.61 12.42
N VAL A 279 30.21 -10.56 12.26
CA VAL A 279 29.93 -11.93 11.82
C VAL A 279 29.99 -12.83 13.03
N VAL A 280 28.87 -13.47 13.40
CA VAL A 280 28.76 -14.26 14.63
C VAL A 280 28.61 -15.74 14.28
N HIS A 281 29.44 -16.57 14.91
CA HIS A 281 29.40 -18.02 14.76
C HIS A 281 28.03 -18.59 15.22
N ASN A 282 27.52 -19.59 14.50
CA ASN A 282 26.17 -20.17 14.67
C ASN A 282 24.98 -19.24 14.34
N ILE A 283 25.21 -18.00 13.90
CA ILE A 283 24.17 -17.11 13.36
C ILE A 283 24.41 -16.87 11.86
N ALA A 284 25.67 -16.64 11.50
CA ALA A 284 26.08 -16.30 10.14
C ALA A 284 25.55 -17.32 9.11
N ARG A 285 24.71 -16.82 8.19
CA ARG A 285 24.14 -17.58 7.08
C ARG A 285 23.93 -16.66 5.88
N PHE A 286 24.17 -17.16 4.68
CA PHE A 286 24.07 -16.36 3.46
C PHE A 286 23.68 -17.21 2.24
N TYR A 287 23.21 -16.56 1.18
CA TYR A 287 23.29 -17.09 -0.18
C TYR A 287 24.19 -16.19 -1.01
N ALA A 288 24.91 -16.80 -1.95
CA ALA A 288 25.66 -16.09 -2.97
C ALA A 288 24.77 -15.92 -4.20
N TYR A 289 24.87 -14.81 -4.91
CA TYR A 289 24.15 -14.59 -6.15
C TYR A 289 24.97 -13.79 -7.15
N ASN A 290 24.50 -13.78 -8.40
CA ASN A 290 25.24 -13.32 -9.58
C ASN A 290 26.47 -14.20 -9.86
N VAL A 291 26.34 -15.52 -9.67
CA VAL A 291 27.42 -16.49 -9.88
C VAL A 291 27.14 -17.29 -11.15
N PHE A 292 27.87 -17.04 -12.23
CA PHE A 292 27.65 -17.73 -13.51
C PHE A 292 27.79 -19.26 -13.38
N GLU A 293 28.72 -19.75 -12.56
CA GLU A 293 28.90 -21.18 -12.30
C GLU A 293 27.67 -21.85 -11.68
N GLU A 294 26.80 -21.08 -11.02
CA GLU A 294 25.62 -21.54 -10.29
C GLU A 294 24.31 -21.25 -11.04
N ILE A 295 24.35 -20.96 -12.35
CA ILE A 295 23.14 -21.00 -13.18
C ILE A 295 22.77 -22.46 -13.47
N ASP A 296 22.06 -23.09 -12.54
CA ASP A 296 21.88 -24.54 -12.54
C ASP A 296 20.45 -25.03 -12.30
N ALA A 297 19.49 -24.12 -12.09
CA ALA A 297 18.06 -24.43 -12.06
C ALA A 297 17.23 -23.59 -13.05
N PRO A 298 16.10 -24.14 -13.56
CA PRO A 298 15.12 -23.36 -14.31
C PRO A 298 14.66 -22.12 -13.53
N GLY A 299 14.57 -20.98 -14.21
CA GLY A 299 14.20 -19.71 -13.59
C GLY A 299 15.40 -18.85 -13.17
N GLU A 300 16.63 -19.31 -13.38
CA GLU A 300 17.83 -18.53 -13.07
C GLU A 300 18.38 -17.76 -14.28
N TYR A 301 19.00 -16.61 -14.02
CA TYR A 301 19.71 -15.82 -15.02
C TYR A 301 21.01 -15.20 -14.48
N TYR A 302 21.93 -14.91 -15.38
CA TYR A 302 23.18 -14.20 -15.12
C TYR A 302 23.39 -13.15 -16.21
N ILE A 303 23.93 -11.99 -15.86
CA ILE A 303 24.25 -10.95 -16.83
C ILE A 303 25.74 -10.63 -16.74
N ASP A 304 26.42 -10.84 -17.85
CA ASP A 304 27.82 -10.47 -18.01
C ASP A 304 27.89 -8.95 -18.28
N GLU A 305 28.37 -8.21 -17.29
CA GLU A 305 28.41 -6.73 -17.34
C GLU A 305 29.39 -6.18 -18.39
N GLU A 306 30.42 -6.95 -18.75
CA GLU A 306 31.46 -6.50 -19.69
C GLU A 306 30.96 -6.64 -21.13
N THR A 307 30.29 -7.75 -21.42
CA THR A 307 29.80 -8.03 -22.77
C THR A 307 28.36 -7.55 -23.00
N LEU A 308 27.62 -7.28 -21.92
CA LEU A 308 26.17 -7.04 -21.89
C LEU A 308 25.37 -8.23 -22.45
N THR A 309 25.80 -9.44 -22.09
CA THR A 309 25.12 -10.67 -22.48
C THR A 309 24.33 -11.22 -21.30
N MET A 310 23.03 -11.45 -21.49
CA MET A 310 22.21 -12.18 -20.54
C MET A 310 22.25 -13.66 -20.87
N TYR A 311 22.45 -14.48 -19.85
CA TYR A 311 22.35 -15.93 -19.86
C TYR A 311 21.19 -16.35 -18.97
N LEU A 312 20.33 -17.27 -19.41
CA LEU A 312 19.22 -17.75 -18.60
C LEU A 312 18.95 -19.23 -18.78
N TYR A 313 18.46 -19.86 -17.72
CA TYR A 313 17.86 -21.19 -17.73
C TYR A 313 16.33 -21.00 -17.79
N PRO A 314 15.68 -21.29 -18.94
CA PRO A 314 14.27 -21.00 -19.11
C PRO A 314 13.37 -21.92 -18.28
N LEU A 315 12.23 -21.40 -17.80
CA LEU A 315 11.23 -22.15 -17.04
C LEU A 315 10.42 -23.11 -17.94
N GLU A 316 10.25 -22.73 -19.19
CA GLU A 316 9.53 -23.49 -20.22
C GLU A 316 10.17 -23.22 -21.60
N ASP A 317 9.48 -23.48 -22.70
CA ASP A 317 10.04 -23.24 -24.03
C ASP A 317 10.33 -21.75 -24.25
N ILE A 318 11.63 -21.41 -24.29
CA ILE A 318 12.10 -20.05 -24.52
C ILE A 318 11.58 -19.49 -25.84
N LYS A 319 11.31 -20.30 -26.87
CA LYS A 319 10.96 -19.77 -28.21
C LYS A 319 9.60 -19.08 -28.26
N THR A 320 8.73 -19.33 -27.29
CA THR A 320 7.41 -18.69 -27.15
C THR A 320 7.34 -17.67 -26.01
N ALA A 321 8.46 -17.46 -25.30
CA ALA A 321 8.47 -16.65 -24.10
C ALA A 321 8.72 -15.17 -24.38
N LYS A 322 8.23 -14.32 -23.48
CA LYS A 322 8.63 -12.92 -23.31
C LYS A 322 9.58 -12.84 -22.12
N VAL A 323 10.74 -12.23 -22.32
CA VAL A 323 11.71 -11.97 -21.25
C VAL A 323 11.80 -10.47 -21.02
N GLU A 324 11.58 -10.00 -19.79
CA GLU A 324 11.68 -8.57 -19.45
C GLU A 324 12.86 -8.33 -18.52
N LEU A 325 13.55 -7.21 -18.67
CA LEU A 325 14.65 -6.80 -17.80
C LEU A 325 14.43 -5.36 -17.33
N THR A 326 14.53 -5.11 -16.02
CA THR A 326 14.50 -3.75 -15.48
C THR A 326 15.72 -2.96 -15.92
N GLN A 327 15.50 -1.78 -16.54
CA GLN A 327 16.58 -1.00 -17.14
C GLN A 327 16.45 0.52 -16.95
N SER A 328 15.35 1.02 -16.38
CA SER A 328 15.19 2.45 -16.08
C SER A 328 15.63 2.79 -14.65
N GLU A 329 16.47 3.82 -14.51
CA GLU A 329 16.86 4.43 -13.21
C GLU A 329 16.11 5.74 -12.93
N HIS A 330 14.94 5.91 -13.52
CA HIS A 330 14.12 7.11 -13.39
C HIS A 330 12.84 6.79 -12.65
N GLU A 331 12.37 7.70 -11.79
CA GLU A 331 10.99 7.63 -11.34
C GLU A 331 10.06 7.82 -12.55
N PHE A 332 8.89 7.17 -12.58
CA PHE A 332 7.93 7.45 -13.66
C PHE A 332 7.35 8.86 -13.50
N PHE A 333 6.98 9.21 -12.27
CA PHE A 333 6.46 10.52 -11.90
C PHE A 333 7.24 11.09 -10.72
N ASN A 334 7.66 12.35 -10.83
CA ASN A 334 8.22 13.12 -9.72
C ASN A 334 7.38 14.39 -9.55
N MET A 335 6.71 14.52 -8.42
CA MET A 335 5.71 15.54 -8.14
C MET A 335 6.21 16.46 -7.02
N THR A 336 6.34 17.76 -7.28
CA THR A 336 6.70 18.76 -6.27
C THR A 336 5.60 19.81 -6.15
N ASP A 337 5.03 19.98 -4.96
CA ASP A 337 3.95 20.94 -4.66
C ASP A 337 2.71 20.81 -5.57
N VAL A 338 2.40 19.57 -5.98
CA VAL A 338 1.26 19.25 -6.83
C VAL A 338 0.01 19.04 -5.99
N SER A 339 -1.15 19.52 -6.43
CA SER A 339 -2.43 19.27 -5.75
C SER A 339 -3.59 18.92 -6.67
N TYR A 340 -4.58 18.19 -6.17
CA TYR A 340 -5.80 17.80 -6.90
C TYR A 340 -5.50 17.02 -8.19
N VAL A 341 -4.57 16.06 -8.10
CA VAL A 341 -4.18 15.15 -9.19
C VAL A 341 -4.54 13.72 -8.80
N ALA A 342 -5.05 12.94 -9.76
CA ALA A 342 -5.35 11.53 -9.54
C ALA A 342 -4.76 10.62 -10.61
N PHE A 343 -4.38 9.40 -10.20
CA PHE A 343 -4.00 8.29 -11.06
C PHE A 343 -5.00 7.15 -10.88
N SER A 344 -5.56 6.62 -11.97
CA SER A 344 -6.53 5.52 -11.88
C SER A 344 -6.37 4.42 -12.91
N GLY A 345 -6.38 3.15 -12.45
CA GLY A 345 -6.42 1.99 -13.35
C GLY A 345 -5.13 1.71 -14.11
N ILE A 346 -4.00 2.29 -13.68
CA ILE A 346 -2.70 2.20 -14.39
C ILE A 346 -1.85 1.09 -13.75
N ASN A 347 -1.20 0.28 -14.58
CA ASN A 347 -0.15 -0.63 -14.13
C ASN A 347 1.21 0.09 -14.20
N PHE A 348 1.93 0.15 -13.09
CA PHE A 348 3.31 0.61 -12.99
C PHE A 348 4.20 -0.62 -12.81
N GLU A 349 5.02 -0.92 -13.81
CA GLU A 349 5.77 -2.19 -13.84
C GLU A 349 7.26 -2.01 -14.10
N THR A 350 8.07 -2.89 -13.51
CA THR A 350 9.47 -3.13 -13.93
C THR A 350 10.33 -1.86 -13.89
N ASN A 351 10.59 -1.32 -12.69
CA ASN A 351 11.40 -0.11 -12.50
C ASN A 351 12.43 -0.25 -11.37
N ALA A 352 13.61 0.36 -11.51
CA ALA A 352 14.63 0.31 -10.46
C ALA A 352 14.43 1.39 -9.39
N LYS A 353 13.89 2.55 -9.77
CA LYS A 353 13.52 3.64 -8.86
C LYS A 353 12.07 3.55 -8.42
N SER A 354 11.65 4.51 -7.62
CA SER A 354 10.26 4.61 -7.19
C SER A 354 9.34 4.85 -8.39
N ALA A 355 8.13 4.29 -8.39
CA ALA A 355 7.21 4.55 -9.50
C ALA A 355 6.70 5.99 -9.43
N ILE A 356 6.30 6.44 -8.24
CA ILE A 356 5.83 7.79 -7.99
C ILE A 356 6.56 8.36 -6.77
N LEU A 357 7.25 9.48 -6.98
CA LEU A 357 7.89 10.27 -5.93
C LEU A 357 7.12 11.59 -5.74
N MET A 358 6.82 11.95 -4.51
CA MET A 358 6.10 13.17 -4.15
C MET A 358 6.83 13.95 -3.07
N LYS A 359 6.85 15.27 -3.23
CA LYS A 359 7.33 16.22 -2.23
C LYS A 359 6.36 17.39 -2.08
N GLY A 360 5.81 17.58 -0.89
CA GLY A 360 4.80 18.61 -0.62
C GLY A 360 3.49 18.36 -1.38
N GLY A 361 2.67 19.39 -1.49
CA GLY A 361 1.38 19.31 -2.18
C GLY A 361 0.26 18.64 -1.38
N SER A 362 -0.92 18.48 -2.01
CA SER A 362 -2.10 17.99 -1.30
C SER A 362 -3.22 17.42 -2.17
N ASP A 363 -4.12 16.63 -1.60
CA ASP A 363 -5.32 16.12 -2.29
C ASP A 363 -4.96 15.30 -3.55
N ILE A 364 -4.02 14.36 -3.39
CA ILE A 364 -3.59 13.44 -4.44
C ILE A 364 -4.27 12.08 -4.23
N THR A 365 -4.71 11.43 -5.32
CA THR A 365 -5.34 10.10 -5.24
C THR A 365 -4.67 9.11 -6.20
N ILE A 366 -4.32 7.93 -5.69
CA ILE A 366 -3.85 6.79 -6.49
C ILE A 366 -4.85 5.66 -6.23
N GLN A 367 -5.64 5.30 -7.25
CA GLN A 367 -6.78 4.41 -7.10
C GLN A 367 -6.80 3.31 -8.16
N ASP A 368 -7.06 2.07 -7.77
CA ASP A 368 -7.19 0.95 -8.71
C ASP A 368 -5.93 0.72 -9.56
N CYS A 369 -4.76 1.13 -9.08
CA CYS A 369 -3.49 0.94 -9.77
C CYS A 369 -2.82 -0.36 -9.34
N ASN A 370 -2.02 -0.93 -10.24
CA ASN A 370 -1.19 -2.08 -9.94
C ASN A 370 0.27 -1.67 -9.95
N PHE A 371 1.00 -1.97 -8.89
CA PHE A 371 2.44 -1.79 -8.81
C PHE A 371 3.08 -3.16 -8.78
N SER A 372 3.97 -3.42 -9.73
CA SER A 372 4.72 -4.67 -9.68
C SER A 372 6.15 -4.52 -10.15
N LYS A 373 7.05 -5.34 -9.58
CA LYS A 373 8.44 -5.42 -10.05
C LYS A 373 9.16 -4.08 -9.91
N ILE A 374 8.86 -3.32 -8.86
CA ILE A 374 9.49 -2.05 -8.51
C ILE A 374 10.56 -2.31 -7.47
N GLN A 375 11.82 -2.01 -7.76
CA GLN A 375 12.95 -2.40 -6.90
C GLN A 375 13.07 -1.55 -5.63
N ASN A 376 12.72 -0.26 -5.70
CA ASN A 376 12.74 0.66 -4.57
C ASN A 376 11.34 0.76 -3.90
N ALA A 377 10.89 1.96 -3.51
CA ALA A 377 9.54 2.20 -3.03
C ALA A 377 8.54 2.28 -4.20
N CYS A 378 7.33 1.71 -4.15
CA CYS A 378 6.37 1.96 -5.24
C CYS A 378 5.90 3.42 -5.24
N ILE A 379 5.49 3.89 -4.06
CA ILE A 379 5.07 5.27 -3.82
C ILE A 379 5.92 5.80 -2.66
N ASP A 380 6.57 6.94 -2.88
CA ASP A 380 7.35 7.64 -1.86
C ASP A 380 6.87 9.08 -1.74
N ALA A 381 6.31 9.44 -0.59
CA ALA A 381 5.69 10.73 -0.36
C ALA A 381 6.25 11.41 0.89
N ASP A 382 6.81 12.60 0.69
CA ASP A 382 7.37 13.47 1.71
C ASP A 382 6.57 14.77 1.77
N GLU A 383 6.12 15.19 2.95
CA GLU A 383 5.33 16.42 3.21
C GLU A 383 3.98 16.54 2.46
N THR A 384 3.58 15.55 1.66
CA THR A 384 2.29 15.52 0.96
C THR A 384 1.15 15.23 1.95
N ILE A 385 0.14 16.09 2.02
CA ILE A 385 -1.04 15.92 2.89
C ILE A 385 -2.28 15.48 2.10
N ARG A 386 -3.19 14.72 2.71
CA ARG A 386 -4.39 14.17 2.06
C ARG A 386 -4.04 13.34 0.81
N LEU A 387 -2.97 12.55 0.89
CA LEU A 387 -2.68 11.49 -0.08
C LEU A 387 -3.56 10.27 0.21
N GLY A 388 -4.36 9.87 -0.77
CA GLY A 388 -5.13 8.63 -0.73
C GLY A 388 -4.56 7.58 -1.67
N VAL A 389 -4.16 6.42 -1.13
CA VAL A 389 -3.80 5.22 -1.90
C VAL A 389 -4.86 4.16 -1.65
N ALA A 390 -5.66 3.84 -2.65
CA ALA A 390 -6.87 3.04 -2.44
C ALA A 390 -7.10 1.96 -3.50
N SER A 391 -7.48 0.76 -3.05
CA SER A 391 -7.83 -0.36 -3.93
C SER A 391 -6.73 -0.73 -4.93
N CYS A 392 -5.47 -0.55 -4.53
CA CYS A 392 -4.29 -0.84 -5.34
C CYS A 392 -3.72 -2.23 -5.01
N ASN A 393 -3.08 -2.86 -5.99
CA ASN A 393 -2.33 -4.11 -5.78
C ASN A 393 -0.84 -3.86 -5.88
N PHE A 394 -0.07 -4.45 -4.97
CA PHE A 394 1.39 -4.37 -4.91
C PHE A 394 1.93 -5.79 -4.92
N LYS A 395 2.74 -6.14 -5.93
CA LYS A 395 3.24 -7.50 -6.13
C LYS A 395 4.69 -7.54 -6.57
N ASN A 396 5.50 -8.42 -6.00
CA ASN A 396 6.92 -8.59 -6.35
C ASN A 396 7.68 -7.26 -6.17
N ILE A 397 7.55 -6.65 -5.00
CA ILE A 397 8.19 -5.37 -4.68
C ILE A 397 9.57 -5.63 -4.08
N GLY A 398 10.59 -4.98 -4.65
CA GLY A 398 11.98 -5.11 -4.19
C GLY A 398 12.20 -4.45 -2.82
N GLY A 399 11.62 -3.28 -2.61
CA GLY A 399 11.73 -2.50 -1.37
C GLY A 399 10.38 -2.25 -0.72
N ILE A 400 10.08 -0.98 -0.46
CA ILE A 400 8.86 -0.53 0.24
C ILE A 400 7.66 -0.51 -0.71
N GLY A 401 6.47 -0.86 -0.23
CA GLY A 401 5.24 -0.62 -1.00
C GLY A 401 4.92 0.88 -1.04
N VAL A 402 4.53 1.42 0.11
CA VAL A 402 4.14 2.84 0.27
C VAL A 402 4.90 3.48 1.44
N SER A 403 5.70 4.51 1.16
CA SER A 403 6.39 5.35 2.14
C SER A 403 5.66 6.70 2.25
N ILE A 404 5.30 7.11 3.47
CA ILE A 404 4.62 8.40 3.73
C ILE A 404 5.27 9.06 4.94
N GLU A 405 5.97 10.17 4.74
CA GLU A 405 6.44 11.07 5.79
C GLU A 405 5.61 12.36 5.73
N SER A 406 4.62 12.51 6.62
CA SER A 406 3.66 13.61 6.53
C SER A 406 2.95 13.98 7.84
N GLY A 407 2.48 15.22 7.91
CA GLY A 407 1.95 15.84 9.12
C GLY A 407 3.07 16.47 9.95
N ASP A 408 2.71 17.24 10.97
CA ASP A 408 3.67 18.00 11.76
C ASP A 408 3.57 17.62 13.24
N ARG A 409 4.61 16.97 13.76
CA ARG A 409 4.69 16.58 15.17
C ARG A 409 4.90 17.77 16.12
N GLN A 410 5.53 18.85 15.67
CA GLN A 410 5.72 20.03 16.51
C GLN A 410 4.37 20.66 16.88
N THR A 411 3.43 20.68 15.94
CA THR A 411 2.08 21.24 16.10
C THR A 411 0.98 20.19 16.27
N LEU A 412 1.30 18.90 16.16
CA LEU A 412 0.36 17.77 16.11
C LEU A 412 -0.69 17.89 14.99
N THR A 413 -0.33 18.54 13.89
CA THR A 413 -1.20 18.69 12.71
C THR A 413 -1.21 17.41 11.89
N SER A 414 -2.41 16.84 11.70
CA SER A 414 -2.60 15.61 10.91
C SER A 414 -2.32 15.84 9.43
N SER A 415 -1.74 14.82 8.80
CA SER A 415 -1.61 14.73 7.34
C SER A 415 -2.90 14.35 6.63
N GLU A 416 -3.82 13.65 7.32
CA GLU A 416 -5.03 13.05 6.74
C GLU A 416 -4.73 12.09 5.56
N CYS A 417 -3.52 11.53 5.49
CA CYS A 417 -3.15 10.53 4.48
C CYS A 417 -3.70 9.15 4.83
N TYR A 418 -4.00 8.34 3.82
CA TYR A 418 -4.49 6.99 4.02
C TYR A 418 -4.04 5.98 2.96
N VAL A 419 -3.89 4.73 3.40
CA VAL A 419 -3.72 3.54 2.55
C VAL A 419 -4.85 2.56 2.85
N GLU A 420 -5.77 2.36 1.90
CA GLU A 420 -7.02 1.65 2.14
C GLU A 420 -7.31 0.57 1.09
N ASN A 421 -7.79 -0.60 1.52
CA ASN A 421 -8.26 -1.67 0.63
C ASN A 421 -7.20 -2.15 -0.38
N CYS A 422 -5.92 -2.03 -0.03
CA CYS A 422 -4.82 -2.47 -0.88
C CYS A 422 -4.42 -3.91 -0.57
N HIS A 423 -3.86 -4.59 -1.57
CA HIS A 423 -3.32 -5.95 -1.43
C HIS A 423 -1.81 -5.92 -1.67
N PHE A 424 -1.03 -6.28 -0.66
CA PHE A 424 0.43 -6.40 -0.71
C PHE A 424 0.82 -7.88 -0.68
N GLU A 425 1.26 -8.36 -1.84
CA GLU A 425 1.80 -9.71 -2.05
C GLU A 425 3.30 -9.59 -2.35
N THR A 426 4.13 -10.46 -1.77
CA THR A 426 5.57 -10.57 -2.12
C THR A 426 6.34 -9.25 -2.17
N PHE A 427 6.56 -8.64 -1.02
CA PHE A 427 7.36 -7.41 -0.86
C PHE A 427 8.70 -7.67 -0.16
N SER A 428 9.58 -6.66 -0.09
CA SER A 428 10.96 -6.80 0.45
C SER A 428 11.80 -7.88 -0.28
N GLN A 429 11.62 -8.02 -1.60
CA GLN A 429 12.24 -9.09 -2.38
C GLN A 429 13.74 -8.88 -2.62
N ILE A 430 14.19 -7.62 -2.64
CA ILE A 430 15.59 -7.22 -2.88
C ILE A 430 16.18 -6.59 -1.61
N LEU A 431 15.40 -5.79 -0.90
CA LEU A 431 15.75 -5.19 0.38
C LEU A 431 15.01 -5.95 1.48
N ARG A 432 15.63 -7.02 1.99
CA ARG A 432 14.94 -8.04 2.82
C ARG A 432 14.42 -7.52 4.16
N THR A 433 15.17 -6.65 4.84
CA THR A 433 14.85 -6.17 6.21
C THR A 433 14.58 -4.67 6.25
N TYR A 434 13.70 -4.23 7.16
CA TYR A 434 13.29 -2.83 7.36
C TYR A 434 12.74 -2.10 6.11
N ASN A 435 12.15 -2.83 5.16
CA ASN A 435 11.51 -2.28 3.97
C ASN A 435 10.07 -2.81 3.89
N PRO A 436 9.16 -2.31 4.73
CA PRO A 436 7.82 -2.88 4.90
C PRO A 436 6.93 -2.65 3.67
N ALA A 437 5.76 -3.27 3.66
CA ALA A 437 4.70 -2.92 2.71
C ALA A 437 4.26 -1.45 2.88
N ILE A 438 4.11 -0.98 4.13
CA ILE A 438 3.78 0.43 4.42
C ILE A 438 4.72 0.97 5.51
N GLN A 439 5.32 2.14 5.24
CA GLN A 439 6.17 2.87 6.17
C GLN A 439 5.65 4.29 6.41
N PRO A 440 4.76 4.49 7.41
CA PRO A 440 4.28 5.83 7.75
C PRO A 440 5.15 6.48 8.84
N TYR A 441 5.48 7.75 8.65
CA TYR A 441 6.05 8.66 9.63
C TYR A 441 5.23 9.95 9.74
N GLY A 442 5.00 10.44 10.95
CA GLY A 442 4.43 11.77 11.20
C GLY A 442 3.15 11.76 12.02
N VAL A 443 2.05 12.37 11.53
CA VAL A 443 0.80 12.53 12.32
C VAL A 443 -0.46 12.17 11.52
N GLY A 444 -1.30 11.31 12.10
CA GLY A 444 -2.66 11.08 11.62
C GLY A 444 -2.77 10.37 10.27
N ILE A 445 -1.96 9.34 10.06
CA ILE A 445 -2.01 8.47 8.87
C ILE A 445 -2.86 7.23 9.19
N ARG A 446 -3.74 6.84 8.26
CA ARG A 446 -4.64 5.68 8.42
C ARG A 446 -4.24 4.56 7.46
N MET A 447 -4.09 3.34 7.96
CA MET A 447 -3.98 2.12 7.15
C MET A 447 -5.13 1.19 7.47
N SER A 448 -6.06 1.01 6.52
CA SER A 448 -7.27 0.25 6.75
C SER A 448 -7.59 -0.77 5.68
N ASN A 449 -8.18 -1.90 6.07
CA ASN A 449 -8.71 -2.88 5.10
C ASN A 449 -7.67 -3.46 4.13
N ASN A 450 -6.39 -3.45 4.49
CA ASN A 450 -5.34 -3.97 3.63
C ASN A 450 -5.07 -5.45 3.93
N VAL A 451 -4.55 -6.17 2.95
CA VAL A 451 -4.09 -7.56 3.10
C VAL A 451 -2.59 -7.61 2.82
N PHE A 452 -1.84 -8.26 3.71
CA PHE A 452 -0.38 -8.36 3.62
C PHE A 452 0.07 -9.81 3.77
N HIS A 453 0.84 -10.30 2.80
CA HIS A 453 1.45 -11.64 2.92
C HIS A 453 2.69 -11.86 2.05
N ASP A 454 3.37 -12.98 2.34
CA ASP A 454 4.55 -13.48 1.64
C ASP A 454 5.77 -12.55 1.70
N ALA A 455 6.12 -12.12 2.92
CA ALA A 455 7.28 -11.26 3.13
C ALA A 455 8.31 -11.86 4.09
N PRO A 456 9.62 -11.61 3.85
CA PRO A 456 10.67 -12.06 4.74
C PRO A 456 10.63 -11.35 6.11
N HIS A 457 10.03 -10.15 6.17
CA HIS A 457 10.11 -9.23 7.30
C HIS A 457 8.77 -8.49 7.56
N THR A 458 8.82 -7.41 8.34
CA THR A 458 7.72 -6.57 8.83
C THR A 458 6.76 -6.09 7.73
N ALA A 459 5.45 -6.15 7.97
CA ALA A 459 4.43 -5.63 7.05
C ALA A 459 4.20 -4.13 7.21
N ILE A 460 4.14 -3.63 8.45
CA ILE A 460 3.94 -2.20 8.76
C ILE A 460 5.00 -1.75 9.77
N LEU A 461 5.82 -0.76 9.39
CA LEU A 461 6.81 -0.12 10.26
C LEU A 461 6.40 1.34 10.47
N PHE A 462 5.69 1.63 11.56
CA PHE A 462 5.10 2.96 11.79
C PHE A 462 5.83 3.74 12.88
N ASN A 463 5.90 5.06 12.72
CA ASN A 463 6.57 5.97 13.66
C ASN A 463 5.80 7.30 13.74
N GLY A 464 5.34 7.74 14.91
CA GLY A 464 4.67 9.05 15.03
C GLY A 464 3.45 9.07 15.94
N ASN A 465 2.54 10.00 15.68
CA ASN A 465 1.39 10.29 16.53
C ASN A 465 0.07 10.04 15.78
N ASP A 466 -0.97 9.68 16.52
CA ASP A 466 -2.34 9.56 16.00
C ASP A 466 -2.48 8.59 14.80
N MET A 467 -1.62 7.57 14.72
CA MET A 467 -1.71 6.55 13.66
C MET A 467 -2.91 5.64 13.90
N LEU A 468 -3.64 5.31 12.84
CA LEU A 468 -4.78 4.39 12.89
C LEU A 468 -4.53 3.18 11.98
N ILE A 469 -4.36 2.01 12.58
CA ILE A 469 -4.12 0.74 11.89
C ILE A 469 -5.32 -0.17 12.16
N GLU A 470 -6.22 -0.32 11.19
CA GLU A 470 -7.49 -1.01 11.45
C GLU A 470 -8.00 -1.92 10.35
N TYR A 471 -8.73 -2.97 10.72
CA TYR A 471 -9.35 -3.88 9.76
C TYR A 471 -8.38 -4.54 8.77
N ASN A 472 -7.08 -4.60 9.06
CA ASN A 472 -6.11 -5.24 8.17
C ASN A 472 -6.02 -6.74 8.45
N GLU A 473 -5.67 -7.50 7.42
CA GLU A 473 -5.33 -8.93 7.50
C GLU A 473 -3.85 -9.11 7.20
N ILE A 474 -3.10 -9.76 8.10
CA ILE A 474 -1.66 -9.99 7.94
C ILE A 474 -1.33 -11.45 8.25
N TYR A 475 -0.69 -12.14 7.30
CA TYR A 475 -0.27 -13.54 7.46
C TYR A 475 0.96 -13.85 6.60
N ASP A 476 1.67 -14.96 6.89
CA ASP A 476 2.86 -15.37 6.13
C ASP A 476 3.91 -14.24 5.95
N VAL A 477 4.08 -13.41 6.97
CA VAL A 477 5.14 -12.40 7.06
C VAL A 477 6.19 -12.81 8.09
N LEU A 478 7.30 -12.06 8.17
CA LEU A 478 8.46 -12.39 9.01
C LEU A 478 9.11 -13.74 8.68
N LYS A 479 8.94 -14.28 7.46
CA LYS A 479 9.37 -15.66 7.10
C LYS A 479 10.85 -15.95 7.38
N GLU A 480 11.71 -14.93 7.34
CA GLU A 480 13.16 -15.09 7.51
C GLU A 480 13.72 -14.50 8.81
N THR A 481 13.00 -13.58 9.45
CA THR A 481 13.55 -12.76 10.54
C THR A 481 13.02 -13.11 11.94
N ASP A 482 13.80 -12.77 12.96
CA ASP A 482 13.41 -12.77 14.37
C ASP A 482 13.66 -11.40 15.00
N ASP A 483 13.15 -11.18 16.22
CA ASP A 483 13.18 -9.88 16.90
C ASP A 483 12.48 -8.79 16.06
N ALA A 484 11.33 -9.16 15.53
CA ALA A 484 10.53 -8.34 14.62
C ALA A 484 9.03 -8.59 14.83
N GLY A 485 8.23 -7.60 14.42
CA GLY A 485 6.78 -7.61 14.51
C GLY A 485 6.15 -7.50 13.12
N ALA A 486 5.02 -8.16 12.87
CA ALA A 486 4.25 -7.92 11.65
C ALA A 486 3.85 -6.44 11.55
N ILE A 487 3.46 -5.86 12.70
CA ILE A 487 3.37 -4.42 12.94
C ILE A 487 4.46 -4.06 13.95
N TYR A 488 5.38 -3.17 13.59
CA TYR A 488 6.52 -2.80 14.43
C TYR A 488 6.61 -1.29 14.61
N SER A 489 6.97 -0.86 15.82
CA SER A 489 7.39 0.50 16.17
C SER A 489 8.31 0.47 17.39
N GLY A 490 9.18 1.47 17.58
CA GLY A 490 10.07 1.50 18.73
C GLY A 490 10.82 2.80 19.04
N ARG A 491 11.35 2.87 20.27
CA ARG A 491 12.34 3.88 20.72
C ARG A 491 11.83 5.31 20.83
N ASP A 492 10.56 5.54 21.11
CA ASP A 492 10.05 6.91 21.32
C ASP A 492 8.86 6.92 22.30
N MET A 493 9.04 7.57 23.44
CA MET A 493 8.01 7.73 24.46
C MET A 493 7.02 8.86 24.12
N THR A 494 7.15 9.54 22.98
CA THR A 494 6.29 10.66 22.57
C THR A 494 5.39 10.32 21.38
N TRP A 495 5.46 9.08 20.88
CA TRP A 495 4.55 8.52 19.86
C TRP A 495 3.21 8.14 20.47
N ARG A 496 2.39 9.17 20.75
CA ARG A 496 1.12 9.07 21.46
C ARG A 496 -0.09 9.01 20.53
N GLY A 497 -1.19 8.46 21.06
CA GLY A 497 -2.49 8.44 20.38
C GLY A 497 -2.61 7.38 19.28
N ASN A 498 -1.68 6.43 19.21
CA ASN A 498 -1.67 5.41 18.18
C ASN A 498 -2.66 4.28 18.50
N MET A 499 -3.38 3.81 17.49
CA MET A 499 -4.43 2.80 17.62
C MET A 499 -4.23 1.67 16.61
N ILE A 500 -4.17 0.44 17.11
CA ILE A 500 -4.18 -0.80 16.31
C ILE A 500 -5.45 -1.56 16.67
N GLN A 501 -6.49 -1.51 15.83
CA GLN A 501 -7.79 -2.08 16.18
C GLN A 501 -8.39 -2.98 15.10
N TYR A 502 -9.11 -4.01 15.53
CA TYR A 502 -9.87 -4.87 14.61
C TYR A 502 -9.03 -5.50 13.49
N ASN A 503 -7.74 -5.74 13.70
CA ASN A 503 -6.89 -6.44 12.73
C ASN A 503 -6.94 -7.94 12.99
N TYR A 504 -6.74 -8.73 11.93
CA TYR A 504 -6.53 -10.17 12.02
C TYR A 504 -5.11 -10.51 11.60
N ILE A 505 -4.30 -10.97 12.57
CA ILE A 505 -2.90 -11.33 12.33
C ILE A 505 -2.73 -12.80 12.65
N HIS A 506 -2.33 -13.58 11.67
CA HIS A 506 -2.36 -15.04 11.79
C HIS A 506 -1.29 -15.76 10.99
N ASP A 507 -1.12 -17.05 11.29
CA ASP A 507 -0.30 -17.99 10.52
C ASP A 507 1.11 -17.45 10.23
N MET A 508 1.82 -17.17 11.32
CA MET A 508 3.26 -16.87 11.30
C MET A 508 3.98 -17.95 12.09
N ASP A 509 5.08 -18.48 11.55
CA ASP A 509 5.85 -19.49 12.26
C ASP A 509 6.56 -18.92 13.53
N ASN A 510 7.15 -19.80 14.33
CA ASN A 510 7.71 -19.45 15.63
C ASN A 510 9.07 -18.75 15.61
N GLY A 511 9.68 -18.56 14.44
CA GLY A 511 11.04 -18.06 14.30
C GLY A 511 12.12 -19.10 14.59
N GLN A 512 13.36 -18.75 14.30
CA GLN A 512 14.55 -19.60 14.48
C GLN A 512 15.46 -19.12 15.62
N GLY A 513 15.26 -17.90 16.10
CA GLY A 513 16.07 -17.18 17.08
C GLY A 513 15.44 -17.09 18.47
N ALA A 514 16.25 -16.64 19.44
CA ALA A 514 15.86 -16.59 20.84
C ALA A 514 14.76 -15.56 21.16
N HIS A 515 14.66 -14.49 20.37
CA HIS A 515 13.67 -13.42 20.57
C HIS A 515 12.33 -13.72 19.89
N GLY A 516 12.33 -14.58 18.87
CA GLY A 516 11.12 -15.01 18.18
C GLY A 516 10.41 -13.90 17.39
N ARG A 517 9.15 -14.15 17.01
CA ARG A 517 8.34 -13.30 16.14
C ARG A 517 7.06 -12.85 16.84
N ALA A 518 6.65 -11.60 16.59
CA ALA A 518 5.44 -11.03 17.16
C ALA A 518 4.45 -10.56 16.09
N ALA A 519 3.16 -10.60 16.40
CA ALA A 519 2.16 -9.90 15.61
C ALA A 519 2.31 -8.38 15.77
N ILE A 520 2.38 -7.89 17.01
CA ILE A 520 2.60 -6.48 17.31
C ILE A 520 3.84 -6.33 18.18
N TYR A 521 4.86 -5.61 17.70
CA TYR A 521 6.07 -5.32 18.47
C TYR A 521 6.16 -3.83 18.77
N MET A 522 6.05 -3.49 20.07
CA MET A 522 6.35 -2.16 20.62
C MET A 522 7.71 -2.21 21.31
N ASP A 523 8.73 -1.75 20.60
CA ASP A 523 10.13 -1.93 20.98
C ASP A 523 10.68 -0.75 21.81
N ASP A 524 11.63 -1.03 22.70
CA ASP A 524 12.45 -0.07 23.44
C ASP A 524 11.69 1.17 23.97
N ALA A 525 10.72 0.93 24.85
CA ALA A 525 9.91 1.93 25.56
C ALA A 525 9.03 2.85 24.70
N MET A 526 8.72 2.48 23.45
CA MET A 526 7.59 3.06 22.75
C MET A 526 6.35 3.05 23.66
N SER A 527 5.57 4.14 23.70
CA SER A 527 4.53 4.35 24.72
C SER A 527 3.20 4.78 24.09
N SER A 528 2.08 4.59 24.80
CA SER A 528 0.73 5.03 24.38
C SER A 528 0.20 4.40 23.09
N MET A 529 0.41 3.10 22.95
CA MET A 529 -0.29 2.27 21.97
C MET A 529 -1.61 1.74 22.55
N THR A 530 -2.72 1.92 21.83
CA THR A 530 -3.99 1.24 22.10
C THR A 530 -4.19 0.11 21.10
N ALA A 531 -4.23 -1.13 21.58
CA ALA A 531 -4.55 -2.32 20.81
C ALA A 531 -5.92 -2.88 21.24
N HIS A 532 -6.94 -2.72 20.40
CA HIS A 532 -8.33 -3.04 20.73
C HIS A 532 -8.98 -3.99 19.72
N GLY A 533 -9.63 -5.06 20.18
CA GLY A 533 -10.47 -5.87 19.30
C GLY A 533 -9.71 -6.63 18.20
N ASN A 534 -8.40 -6.84 18.34
CA ASN A 534 -7.62 -7.59 17.36
C ASN A 534 -7.76 -9.10 17.59
N ILE A 535 -7.58 -9.87 16.51
CA ILE A 535 -7.58 -11.32 16.54
C ILE A 535 -6.18 -11.81 16.15
N PHE A 536 -5.57 -12.59 17.04
CA PHE A 536 -4.26 -13.22 16.85
C PHE A 536 -4.44 -14.73 16.76
N ALA A 537 -3.97 -15.38 15.69
CA ALA A 537 -4.16 -16.83 15.53
C ALA A 537 -2.91 -17.57 15.03
N ASN A 538 -2.63 -18.75 15.60
CA ASN A 538 -1.55 -19.65 15.14
C ASN A 538 -0.18 -18.95 15.00
N LEU A 539 0.28 -18.33 16.09
CA LEU A 539 1.51 -17.54 16.10
C LEU A 539 2.22 -17.63 17.44
N GLN A 540 3.50 -17.27 17.48
CA GLN A 540 4.28 -17.36 18.71
C GLN A 540 3.85 -16.33 19.75
N LYS A 541 3.87 -15.04 19.39
CA LYS A 541 3.57 -13.90 20.27
C LYS A 541 2.53 -12.97 19.66
N GLY A 542 1.46 -12.69 20.39
CA GLY A 542 0.49 -11.67 19.97
C GLY A 542 1.09 -10.27 20.12
N PHE A 543 1.72 -10.02 21.26
CA PHE A 543 2.49 -8.79 21.50
C PHE A 543 3.94 -9.13 21.84
N PHE A 544 4.87 -8.22 21.55
CA PHE A 544 6.15 -8.16 22.25
C PHE A 544 6.35 -6.71 22.69
N MET A 545 6.37 -6.50 24.01
CA MET A 545 6.37 -5.16 24.61
C MET A 545 7.69 -4.96 25.35
N GLY A 546 8.55 -4.11 24.78
CA GLY A 546 9.86 -3.76 25.30
C GLY A 546 9.82 -2.59 26.29
N GLY A 547 9.13 -2.74 27.41
CA GLY A 547 8.87 -1.64 28.33
C GLY A 547 7.81 -0.67 27.80
N GLY A 548 7.92 0.61 28.16
CA GLY A 548 6.95 1.62 27.73
C GLY A 548 5.74 1.76 28.66
N ARG A 549 5.02 2.86 28.53
CA ARG A 549 3.95 3.29 29.45
C ARG A 549 2.69 3.72 28.72
N GLU A 550 1.59 3.79 29.45
CA GLU A 550 0.27 4.23 28.94
C GLU A 550 -0.30 3.37 27.80
N HIS A 551 0.16 2.12 27.64
CA HIS A 551 -0.43 1.18 26.69
C HIS A 551 -1.81 0.72 27.15
N THR A 552 -2.68 0.43 26.19
CA THR A 552 -3.97 -0.23 26.42
C THR A 552 -4.07 -1.46 25.54
N ILE A 553 -4.13 -2.65 26.13
CA ILE A 553 -4.34 -3.94 25.44
C ILE A 553 -5.70 -4.47 25.87
N ALA A 554 -6.72 -4.24 25.04
CA ALA A 554 -8.10 -4.48 25.42
C ALA A 554 -8.89 -5.27 24.38
N ASN A 555 -9.85 -6.08 24.83
CA ASN A 555 -10.84 -6.73 23.96
C ASN A 555 -10.25 -7.61 22.84
N ASN A 556 -9.01 -8.11 22.99
CA ASN A 556 -8.36 -8.91 21.95
C ASN A 556 -8.63 -10.40 22.13
N ILE A 557 -8.51 -11.15 21.03
CA ILE A 557 -8.61 -12.61 20.99
C ILE A 557 -7.25 -13.20 20.64
N PHE A 558 -6.78 -14.13 21.47
CA PHE A 558 -5.55 -14.89 21.24
C PHE A 558 -5.91 -16.36 21.04
N LEU A 559 -5.88 -16.84 19.82
CA LEU A 559 -6.12 -18.24 19.48
C LEU A 559 -4.82 -18.97 19.20
N LYS A 560 -4.51 -20.01 20.00
CA LYS A 560 -3.30 -20.83 19.82
C LYS A 560 -2.01 -19.99 19.75
N VAL A 561 -1.89 -19.04 20.68
CA VAL A 561 -0.72 -18.18 20.81
C VAL A 561 0.13 -18.66 21.98
N SER A 562 1.40 -18.96 21.72
CA SER A 562 2.26 -19.63 22.72
C SER A 562 2.73 -18.71 23.87
N ASP A 563 3.11 -17.47 23.58
CA ASP A 563 3.55 -16.43 24.53
C ASP A 563 2.78 -15.15 24.19
N PRO A 564 1.49 -15.03 24.59
CA PRO A 564 0.58 -14.05 24.00
C PRO A 564 0.90 -12.60 24.31
N VAL A 565 1.35 -12.30 25.54
CA VAL A 565 1.69 -10.93 25.97
C VAL A 565 2.97 -10.93 26.81
N PRO A 566 4.15 -11.16 26.20
CA PRO A 566 5.42 -10.88 26.83
C PRO A 566 5.65 -9.38 26.94
N PHE A 567 5.69 -8.91 28.18
CA PHE A 567 5.87 -7.51 28.52
C PHE A 567 6.99 -7.34 29.54
N ASP A 568 8.14 -6.87 29.05
CA ASP A 568 9.30 -6.59 29.88
C ASP A 568 9.31 -5.13 30.40
N ALA A 569 10.41 -4.72 31.03
CA ALA A 569 10.59 -3.38 31.56
C ALA A 569 11.87 -2.74 31.00
N ARG A 570 12.16 -2.96 29.70
CA ARG A 570 13.28 -2.26 29.05
C ARG A 570 13.16 -0.75 29.24
N GLN A 571 14.32 -0.10 29.38
CA GLN A 571 14.47 1.30 29.80
C GLN A 571 14.10 1.62 31.26
N SER A 572 13.76 0.65 32.13
CA SER A 572 13.41 0.94 33.53
C SER A 572 14.55 1.49 34.39
N ALA A 573 15.81 1.45 33.92
CA ALA A 573 16.93 2.06 34.61
C ALA A 573 17.01 3.58 34.40
N MET A 574 16.29 4.11 33.40
CA MET A 574 16.31 5.53 33.05
C MET A 574 15.75 6.40 34.17
N THR A 575 16.56 7.34 34.61
CA THR A 575 16.26 8.35 35.63
C THR A 575 15.73 9.65 35.01
N HIS A 576 15.12 10.49 35.84
CA HIS A 576 14.75 11.86 35.45
C HIS A 576 15.95 12.66 34.89
N GLU A 577 17.12 12.57 35.54
CA GLU A 577 18.32 13.31 35.12
C GLU A 577 18.78 12.88 33.73
N GLU A 578 18.77 11.58 33.43
CA GLU A 578 19.13 11.05 32.10
C GLU A 578 18.13 11.42 31.00
N LEU A 579 16.84 11.54 31.33
CA LEU A 579 15.83 11.96 30.36
C LEU A 579 16.04 13.40 29.89
N PHE A 580 16.55 14.27 30.77
CA PHE A 580 16.81 15.70 30.53
C PHE A 580 18.28 16.05 30.37
N ASP A 581 19.16 15.05 30.30
CA ASP A 581 20.56 15.27 30.02
C ASP A 581 20.70 15.80 28.59
N THR A 582 21.14 17.05 28.46
CA THR A 582 21.35 17.72 27.16
C THR A 582 22.57 17.18 26.41
N GLU A 583 23.46 16.47 27.10
CA GLU A 583 24.61 15.78 26.52
C GLU A 583 24.30 14.31 26.19
N THR A 584 23.07 13.85 26.45
CA THR A 584 22.67 12.47 26.22
C THR A 584 22.85 12.04 24.77
N THR A 585 23.22 10.77 24.62
CA THR A 585 23.40 10.12 23.32
C THR A 585 22.38 9.02 23.11
N GLN A 586 21.48 8.82 24.08
CA GLN A 586 20.48 7.77 24.05
C GLN A 586 19.29 8.21 23.21
N THR A 587 18.84 7.32 22.31
CA THR A 587 17.77 7.62 21.35
C THR A 587 16.47 8.09 22.00
N VAL A 588 16.04 7.45 23.09
CA VAL A 588 14.75 7.75 23.74
C VAL A 588 14.76 9.16 24.38
N PRO A 589 15.73 9.53 25.24
CA PRO A 589 15.87 10.90 25.72
C PRO A 589 15.99 11.95 24.61
N LEU A 590 16.79 11.70 23.56
CA LEU A 590 16.94 12.62 22.44
C LEU A 590 15.60 12.91 21.74
N ARG A 591 14.79 11.88 21.51
CA ARG A 591 13.48 12.03 20.88
C ARG A 591 12.45 12.68 21.80
N TYR A 592 12.50 12.39 23.10
CA TYR A 592 11.64 13.07 24.07
C TYR A 592 11.91 14.58 24.11
N GLN A 593 13.19 14.98 24.06
CA GLN A 593 13.60 16.38 24.10
C GLN A 593 13.40 17.12 22.75
N SER A 594 13.15 16.42 21.64
CA SER A 594 13.02 17.03 20.31
C SER A 594 11.63 17.57 19.98
N ILE A 595 10.65 17.34 20.87
CA ILE A 595 9.28 17.81 20.73
C ILE A 595 8.95 18.85 21.82
N PRO A 596 8.01 19.78 21.57
CA PRO A 596 7.68 20.86 22.50
C PRO A 596 6.70 20.37 23.58
N PHE A 597 7.16 19.43 24.42
CA PHE A 597 6.33 18.69 25.37
C PHE A 597 5.61 19.57 26.40
N ASP A 598 6.10 20.79 26.65
CA ASP A 598 5.56 21.76 27.60
C ASP A 598 4.67 22.84 26.95
N SER A 599 4.53 22.81 25.63
CA SER A 599 3.62 23.68 24.89
C SER A 599 2.15 23.41 25.25
N GLU A 600 1.29 24.42 25.09
CA GLU A 600 -0.15 24.25 25.35
C GLU A 600 -0.78 23.15 24.49
N ILE A 601 -0.36 23.03 23.22
CA ILE A 601 -0.85 22.01 22.28
C ILE A 601 -0.58 20.60 22.81
N TRP A 602 0.67 20.34 23.23
CA TRP A 602 1.06 19.03 23.75
C TRP A 602 0.45 18.73 25.12
N LYS A 603 0.36 19.72 26.01
CA LYS A 603 -0.30 19.54 27.32
C LYS A 603 -1.80 19.28 27.20
N GLU A 604 -2.46 19.88 26.21
CA GLU A 604 -3.89 19.68 25.97
C GLU A 604 -4.15 18.27 25.40
N LYS A 605 -3.36 17.83 24.41
CA LYS A 605 -3.58 16.53 23.73
C LYS A 605 -2.99 15.35 24.49
N TYR A 606 -1.78 15.50 25.04
CA TYR A 606 -1.00 14.44 25.69
C TYR A 606 -0.41 14.92 27.04
N PRO A 607 -1.27 15.20 28.04
CA PRO A 607 -0.83 15.73 29.34
C PRO A 607 0.16 14.80 30.06
N ASP A 608 0.07 13.50 29.83
CA ASP A 608 0.94 12.47 30.39
C ASP A 608 2.40 12.63 29.94
N VAL A 609 2.64 13.12 28.72
CA VAL A 609 4.00 13.44 28.24
C VAL A 609 4.58 14.57 29.08
N PHE A 610 3.82 15.62 29.37
CA PHE A 610 4.29 16.70 30.24
C PHE A 610 4.48 16.21 31.68
N GLU A 611 3.58 15.40 32.22
CA GLU A 611 3.70 14.85 33.59
C GLU A 611 4.97 14.03 33.78
N MET A 612 5.42 13.30 32.75
CA MET A 612 6.70 12.57 32.76
C MET A 612 7.90 13.48 33.04
N SER A 613 7.82 14.78 32.70
CA SER A 613 8.89 15.74 33.00
C SER A 613 9.13 15.95 34.48
N THR A 614 8.26 15.45 35.36
CA THR A 614 8.42 15.53 36.82
C THR A 614 8.54 14.16 37.49
N ASP A 615 8.57 13.09 36.69
CA ASP A 615 8.65 11.72 37.16
C ASP A 615 10.11 11.35 37.47
N GLU A 616 10.40 10.91 38.70
CA GLU A 616 11.73 10.45 39.10
C GLU A 616 12.18 9.18 38.36
N ASN A 617 11.23 8.35 37.91
CA ASN A 617 11.48 7.08 37.24
C ASN A 617 10.71 7.03 35.91
N PRO A 618 11.07 7.89 34.93
CA PRO A 618 10.29 8.06 33.72
C PRO A 618 10.26 6.78 32.86
N GLY A 619 11.32 5.97 32.89
CA GLY A 619 11.42 4.71 32.14
C GLY A 619 10.64 3.53 32.72
N TYR A 620 9.98 3.68 33.88
CA TYR A 620 9.14 2.60 34.41
C TYR A 620 7.90 2.39 33.54
N PRO A 621 7.42 1.15 33.37
CA PRO A 621 6.26 0.84 32.54
C PRO A 621 4.94 1.15 33.27
N LYS A 622 4.71 2.44 33.52
CA LYS A 622 3.58 2.92 34.33
C LYS A 622 2.27 2.99 33.56
N HIS A 623 1.19 2.83 34.31
CA HIS A 623 -0.20 3.08 33.90
C HIS A 623 -0.68 2.29 32.68
N ASN A 624 0.00 1.19 32.37
CA ASN A 624 -0.43 0.26 31.34
C ASN A 624 -1.73 -0.43 31.76
N SER A 625 -2.60 -0.68 30.78
CA SER A 625 -3.90 -1.33 30.97
C SER A 625 -4.00 -2.58 30.10
N ILE A 626 -4.28 -3.73 30.71
CA ILE A 626 -4.47 -5.02 30.01
C ILE A 626 -5.75 -5.66 30.52
N TYR A 627 -6.82 -5.66 29.70
CA TYR A 627 -8.12 -6.10 30.18
C TYR A 627 -9.07 -6.64 29.11
N ASN A 628 -10.07 -7.40 29.54
CA ASN A 628 -11.12 -7.95 28.66
C ASN A 628 -10.56 -8.78 27.48
N ASN A 629 -9.41 -9.44 27.64
CA ASN A 629 -8.81 -10.26 26.57
C ASN A 629 -9.21 -11.74 26.72
N ALA A 630 -9.44 -12.42 25.59
CA ALA A 630 -9.82 -13.83 25.54
C ALA A 630 -8.68 -14.70 25.00
N PHE A 631 -8.19 -15.63 25.82
CA PHE A 631 -7.09 -16.55 25.50
C PHE A 631 -7.66 -17.94 25.19
N ILE A 632 -7.71 -18.30 23.91
CA ILE A 632 -8.31 -19.55 23.43
C ILE A 632 -7.21 -20.54 23.07
N SER A 633 -7.05 -21.59 23.88
CA SER A 633 -5.98 -22.60 23.66
C SER A 633 -4.57 -21.99 23.53
N SER A 634 -4.32 -20.91 24.28
CA SER A 634 -3.09 -20.12 24.27
C SER A 634 -2.31 -20.30 25.58
N GLY A 635 -1.04 -19.90 25.58
CA GLY A 635 -0.21 -19.85 26.78
C GLY A 635 -0.62 -18.73 27.74
N GLU A 636 0.11 -18.58 28.84
CA GLU A 636 -0.13 -17.54 29.85
C GLU A 636 0.57 -16.22 29.49
N MET A 637 0.01 -15.10 29.94
CA MET A 637 0.68 -13.81 29.82
C MET A 637 1.95 -13.77 30.69
N ARG A 638 2.99 -13.10 30.19
CA ARG A 638 4.28 -13.02 30.88
C ARG A 638 4.67 -11.57 31.12
N LEU A 639 4.33 -11.10 32.31
CA LEU A 639 4.46 -9.69 32.70
C LEU A 639 5.61 -9.49 33.70
N ASN A 640 6.47 -8.50 33.46
CA ASN A 640 7.46 -8.07 34.43
C ASN A 640 6.78 -7.51 35.70
N SER A 641 7.40 -7.69 36.87
CA SER A 641 6.84 -7.22 38.14
C SER A 641 6.60 -5.71 38.18
N LEU A 642 7.39 -4.89 37.48
CA LEU A 642 7.14 -3.45 37.37
C LEU A 642 5.86 -3.15 36.59
N VAL A 643 5.59 -3.89 35.51
CA VAL A 643 4.36 -3.77 34.73
C VAL A 643 3.15 -4.04 35.62
N THR A 644 3.17 -5.12 36.41
CA THR A 644 2.06 -5.45 37.32
C THR A 644 1.94 -4.48 38.49
N THR A 645 3.06 -3.97 39.01
CA THR A 645 3.07 -3.04 40.17
C THR A 645 2.48 -1.68 39.80
N TRP A 646 2.74 -1.21 38.59
CA TRP A 646 2.33 0.12 38.11
C TRP A 646 1.18 0.07 37.10
N ALA A 647 0.53 -1.08 36.93
CA ALA A 647 -0.61 -1.22 36.05
C ALA A 647 -1.74 -0.28 36.48
N LYS A 648 -2.35 0.40 35.51
CA LYS A 648 -3.58 1.17 35.72
C LYS A 648 -4.79 0.25 35.81
N ARG A 649 -4.80 -0.81 34.99
CA ARG A 649 -5.87 -1.81 34.94
C ARG A 649 -5.30 -3.17 34.51
N LEU A 650 -5.60 -4.23 35.26
CA LEU A 650 -5.19 -5.59 34.92
C LEU A 650 -6.26 -6.57 35.40
N GLU A 651 -7.25 -6.86 34.57
CA GLU A 651 -8.43 -7.65 34.96
C GLU A 651 -9.15 -8.27 33.75
N ASN A 652 -10.04 -9.24 33.98
CA ASN A 652 -10.91 -9.84 32.95
C ASN A 652 -10.15 -10.42 31.74
N ASN A 653 -8.96 -10.99 31.98
CA ASN A 653 -8.14 -11.66 30.99
C ASN A 653 -8.38 -13.17 31.14
N GLU A 654 -9.31 -13.73 30.36
CA GLU A 654 -9.91 -15.04 30.61
C GLU A 654 -9.46 -16.11 29.61
N VAL A 655 -9.29 -17.34 30.10
CA VAL A 655 -8.92 -18.49 29.28
C VAL A 655 -10.16 -19.29 28.88
N PHE A 656 -10.19 -19.71 27.61
CA PHE A 656 -11.28 -20.48 27.02
C PHE A 656 -10.75 -21.71 26.28
N THR A 657 -11.55 -22.78 26.28
CA THR A 657 -11.38 -23.86 25.29
C THR A 657 -11.97 -23.43 23.95
N LEU A 658 -11.51 -24.04 22.84
CA LEU A 658 -12.11 -23.85 21.50
C LEU A 658 -13.63 -24.03 21.48
N LYS A 659 -14.15 -25.00 22.24
CA LYS A 659 -15.60 -25.25 22.32
C LYS A 659 -16.35 -24.13 23.04
N GLU A 660 -15.75 -23.51 24.04
CA GLU A 660 -16.38 -22.44 24.82
C GLU A 660 -16.36 -21.09 24.11
N SER A 661 -15.31 -20.84 23.32
CA SER A 661 -15.20 -19.60 22.55
C SER A 661 -16.18 -19.54 21.39
N ALA A 662 -16.65 -20.69 20.89
CA ALA A 662 -17.45 -20.77 19.66
C ALA A 662 -16.82 -19.96 18.50
N LEU A 663 -15.49 -19.94 18.46
CA LEU A 663 -14.71 -19.27 17.41
C LEU A 663 -14.54 -20.25 16.25
N GLU A 664 -15.01 -19.85 15.09
CA GLU A 664 -14.85 -20.56 13.82
C GLU A 664 -13.93 -19.75 12.92
N ILE A 665 -12.98 -20.43 12.27
CA ILE A 665 -12.12 -19.82 11.25
C ILE A 665 -12.44 -20.51 9.92
N SER A 666 -12.89 -19.72 8.95
CA SER A 666 -13.10 -20.19 7.59
C SER A 666 -11.77 -20.62 6.99
N LYS A 667 -11.70 -21.84 6.47
CA LYS A 667 -10.49 -22.34 5.78
C LYS A 667 -10.26 -21.69 4.43
N ASP A 668 -11.33 -21.21 3.78
CA ASP A 668 -11.28 -20.72 2.40
C ASP A 668 -11.15 -19.20 2.32
N THR A 669 -11.54 -18.49 3.39
CA THR A 669 -11.57 -17.02 3.40
C THR A 669 -10.80 -16.42 4.57
N HIS A 670 -10.16 -17.25 5.40
CA HIS A 670 -9.50 -16.88 6.66
C HIS A 670 -10.36 -16.09 7.67
N ASN A 671 -11.63 -15.82 7.37
CA ASN A 671 -12.53 -15.08 8.25
C ASN A 671 -12.72 -15.77 9.61
N ALA A 672 -12.42 -15.05 10.67
CA ALA A 672 -12.76 -15.41 12.04
C ALA A 672 -14.21 -15.00 12.37
N THR A 673 -15.02 -15.91 12.91
CA THR A 673 -16.40 -15.62 13.34
C THR A 673 -16.62 -16.16 14.74
N ILE A 674 -17.16 -15.32 15.63
CA ILE A 674 -17.53 -15.71 17.00
C ILE A 674 -19.04 -15.95 17.02
N GLY A 675 -19.45 -17.16 17.39
CA GLY A 675 -20.87 -17.49 17.53
C GLY A 675 -21.57 -16.68 18.62
N GLU A 676 -22.84 -16.34 18.43
CA GLU A 676 -23.63 -15.53 19.38
C GLU A 676 -23.74 -16.16 20.77
N ASN A 677 -23.66 -17.49 20.86
CA ASN A 677 -23.70 -18.24 22.12
C ASN A 677 -22.31 -18.41 22.77
N SER A 678 -21.29 -17.67 22.31
CA SER A 678 -19.94 -17.75 22.87
C SER A 678 -19.94 -17.43 24.35
N LYS A 679 -19.21 -18.23 25.14
CA LYS A 679 -19.02 -17.95 26.56
C LYS A 679 -18.18 -16.71 26.81
N ILE A 680 -17.45 -16.20 25.80
CA ILE A 680 -16.65 -14.97 25.91
C ILE A 680 -17.53 -13.83 26.40
N TYR A 681 -18.67 -13.59 25.74
CA TYR A 681 -19.62 -12.53 26.09
C TYR A 681 -20.24 -12.68 27.49
N THR A 682 -20.26 -13.91 28.03
CA THR A 682 -20.81 -14.16 29.37
C THR A 682 -19.77 -14.10 30.49
N LYS A 683 -18.51 -14.47 30.22
CA LYS A 683 -17.42 -14.44 31.21
C LYS A 683 -16.71 -13.10 31.26
N ILE A 684 -16.64 -12.40 30.14
CA ILE A 684 -16.13 -11.03 30.03
C ILE A 684 -17.33 -10.16 29.62
N SER A 685 -18.08 -9.65 30.60
CA SER A 685 -19.33 -8.92 30.34
C SER A 685 -19.13 -7.62 29.56
N GLU A 686 -17.92 -7.06 29.60
CA GLU A 686 -17.52 -5.86 28.87
C GLU A 686 -16.90 -6.18 27.49
N PHE A 687 -16.90 -7.46 27.05
CA PHE A 687 -16.33 -7.83 25.77
C PHE A 687 -17.21 -7.32 24.62
N GLU A 688 -16.63 -6.49 23.76
CA GLU A 688 -17.29 -5.93 22.60
C GLU A 688 -17.16 -6.87 21.41
N LYS A 689 -18.22 -6.96 20.59
CA LYS A 689 -18.20 -7.76 19.38
C LYS A 689 -17.21 -7.18 18.37
N ILE A 690 -16.28 -8.02 17.92
CA ILE A 690 -15.33 -7.65 16.87
C ILE A 690 -16.05 -7.69 15.50
N PRO A 691 -16.00 -6.61 14.70
CA PRO A 691 -16.59 -6.49 13.36
C PRO A 691 -15.80 -7.26 12.29
N THR A 692 -15.77 -8.58 12.38
CA THR A 692 -14.89 -9.41 11.54
C THR A 692 -15.26 -9.43 10.05
N ASP A 693 -16.48 -9.05 9.69
CA ASP A 693 -16.93 -8.91 8.30
C ASP A 693 -16.37 -7.68 7.57
N ARG A 694 -15.64 -6.83 8.30
CA ARG A 694 -14.92 -5.68 7.78
C ARG A 694 -13.42 -5.92 7.66
N ILE A 695 -12.87 -7.03 8.14
CA ILE A 695 -11.42 -7.25 8.14
C ILE A 695 -10.95 -7.70 6.74
N GLY A 696 -9.77 -7.24 6.36
CA GLY A 696 -9.13 -7.51 5.07
C GLY A 696 -9.68 -6.62 3.96
N ASN A 697 -9.25 -6.93 2.73
CA ASN A 697 -9.76 -6.25 1.55
C ASN A 697 -11.21 -6.64 1.29
N TYR A 698 -11.96 -5.73 0.72
CA TYR A 698 -13.39 -5.89 0.49
C TYR A 698 -13.77 -5.88 -0.98
N ALA A 699 -12.78 -6.00 -1.88
CA ALA A 699 -12.99 -6.01 -3.33
C ALA A 699 -14.01 -7.08 -3.75
N LYS A 700 -13.90 -8.29 -3.20
CA LYS A 700 -14.87 -9.36 -3.46
C LYS A 700 -16.27 -9.02 -2.93
N LYS A 701 -16.37 -8.58 -1.67
CA LYS A 701 -17.66 -8.18 -1.04
C LYS A 701 -18.35 -7.09 -1.85
N LEU A 702 -17.58 -6.12 -2.34
CA LEU A 702 -18.06 -5.04 -3.19
C LEU A 702 -18.56 -5.58 -4.53
N ASN A 703 -17.77 -6.41 -5.22
CA ASN A 703 -18.16 -7.00 -6.51
C ASN A 703 -19.41 -7.89 -6.39
N ASP A 704 -19.53 -8.68 -5.33
CA ASP A 704 -20.70 -9.51 -5.06
C ASP A 704 -21.95 -8.64 -4.88
N LYS A 705 -21.85 -7.54 -4.11
CA LYS A 705 -22.95 -6.57 -3.95
C LYS A 705 -23.29 -5.85 -5.26
N LEU A 706 -22.30 -5.51 -6.08
CA LEU A 706 -22.51 -4.83 -7.36
C LEU A 706 -22.95 -5.78 -8.49
N SER A 707 -23.04 -7.08 -8.24
CA SER A 707 -23.56 -8.04 -9.22
C SER A 707 -25.01 -7.71 -9.56
N ASN A 708 -25.31 -7.53 -10.85
CA ASN A 708 -26.63 -7.08 -11.33
C ASN A 708 -27.05 -5.69 -10.80
N ALA A 709 -26.07 -4.83 -10.51
CA ALA A 709 -26.29 -3.44 -10.16
C ALA A 709 -25.58 -2.49 -11.14
N VAL A 710 -26.09 -1.27 -11.21
CA VAL A 710 -25.49 -0.15 -11.93
C VAL A 710 -25.22 0.97 -10.93
N ALA A 711 -23.96 1.39 -10.83
CA ALA A 711 -23.55 2.55 -10.04
C ALA A 711 -23.19 3.72 -10.95
N LEU A 712 -23.69 4.90 -10.59
CA LEU A 712 -23.49 6.16 -11.30
C LEU A 712 -23.22 7.26 -10.28
N LYS A 713 -22.52 8.32 -10.71
CA LYS A 713 -22.34 9.53 -9.89
C LYS A 713 -22.75 10.74 -10.71
N THR A 714 -23.48 11.66 -10.09
CA THR A 714 -23.80 12.95 -10.72
C THR A 714 -22.53 13.69 -11.11
N ASN A 715 -22.54 14.27 -12.32
CA ASN A 715 -21.40 14.96 -12.92
C ASN A 715 -20.15 14.08 -13.09
N SER A 716 -20.33 12.78 -13.34
CA SER A 716 -19.26 11.87 -13.72
C SER A 716 -19.59 11.13 -15.03
N PRO A 717 -18.62 10.98 -15.94
CA PRO A 717 -18.76 10.13 -17.11
C PRO A 717 -18.60 8.64 -16.79
N ASN A 718 -18.07 8.29 -15.61
CA ASN A 718 -17.78 6.92 -15.22
C ASN A 718 -19.02 6.24 -14.63
N ALA A 719 -19.09 4.93 -14.80
CA ALA A 719 -20.10 4.06 -14.25
C ALA A 719 -19.47 2.73 -13.79
N LEU A 720 -20.14 2.03 -12.88
CA LEU A 720 -19.91 0.61 -12.63
C LEU A 720 -21.13 -0.17 -13.11
N ALA A 721 -20.95 -1.11 -14.03
CA ALA A 721 -22.01 -2.02 -14.48
C ALA A 721 -21.61 -3.45 -14.14
N ASN A 722 -22.39 -4.12 -13.27
CA ASN A 722 -22.06 -5.45 -12.76
C ASN A 722 -20.65 -5.50 -12.11
N GLY A 723 -20.28 -4.44 -11.37
CA GLY A 723 -18.95 -4.28 -10.76
C GLY A 723 -17.85 -3.81 -11.71
N ASN A 724 -18.05 -3.84 -13.03
CA ASN A 724 -17.02 -3.45 -13.99
C ASN A 724 -17.07 -1.95 -14.30
N LYS A 725 -15.91 -1.29 -14.27
CA LYS A 725 -15.76 0.12 -14.63
C LYS A 725 -15.97 0.33 -16.14
N THR A 726 -16.80 1.31 -16.49
CA THR A 726 -17.10 1.68 -17.87
C THR A 726 -17.49 3.16 -17.96
N PHE A 727 -17.74 3.66 -19.16
CA PHE A 727 -18.37 4.96 -19.35
C PHE A 727 -19.89 4.83 -19.41
N VAL A 728 -20.57 5.89 -18.97
CA VAL A 728 -22.00 6.09 -19.22
C VAL A 728 -22.27 6.13 -20.74
N ASP A 729 -21.34 6.66 -21.53
CA ASP A 729 -21.34 6.55 -22.99
C ASP A 729 -19.90 6.50 -23.51
N VAL A 730 -19.51 5.34 -24.05
CA VAL A 730 -18.15 5.10 -24.59
C VAL A 730 -17.80 5.98 -25.80
N ASN A 731 -18.80 6.49 -26.51
CA ASN A 731 -18.62 7.35 -27.69
C ASN A 731 -18.69 8.84 -27.35
N ASN A 732 -19.16 9.20 -26.15
CA ASN A 732 -19.26 10.59 -25.72
C ASN A 732 -19.14 10.75 -24.20
N VAL A 733 -17.91 11.01 -23.74
CA VAL A 733 -17.58 11.24 -22.33
C VAL A 733 -18.20 12.51 -21.74
N SER A 734 -18.86 13.36 -22.56
CA SER A 734 -19.65 14.51 -22.05
C SER A 734 -21.04 14.10 -21.56
N VAL A 735 -21.45 12.84 -21.75
CA VAL A 735 -22.72 12.31 -21.27
C VAL A 735 -22.56 11.87 -19.82
N GLN A 736 -23.32 12.48 -18.92
CA GLN A 736 -23.23 12.27 -17.47
C GLN A 736 -24.62 12.37 -16.83
N PRO A 737 -24.86 11.76 -15.66
CA PRO A 737 -26.03 12.08 -14.84
C PRO A 737 -25.97 13.54 -14.36
N VAL A 738 -27.06 14.30 -14.50
CA VAL A 738 -27.12 15.73 -14.17
C VAL A 738 -28.26 16.04 -13.22
N ILE A 739 -28.16 17.16 -12.49
CA ILE A 739 -29.24 17.66 -11.64
C ILE A 739 -29.86 18.89 -12.30
N GLN A 740 -31.12 18.78 -12.70
CA GLN A 740 -31.90 19.87 -13.28
C GLN A 740 -33.20 20.06 -12.51
N ASP A 741 -33.48 21.29 -12.09
CA ASP A 741 -34.67 21.64 -11.30
C ASP A 741 -34.88 20.74 -10.06
N GLY A 742 -33.78 20.37 -9.39
CA GLY A 742 -33.81 19.49 -8.23
C GLY A 742 -34.19 18.04 -8.56
N ARG A 743 -34.02 17.60 -9.80
CA ARG A 743 -34.20 16.21 -10.26
C ARG A 743 -32.96 15.70 -10.96
N THR A 744 -32.57 14.48 -10.62
CA THR A 744 -31.49 13.78 -11.29
C THR A 744 -31.99 13.19 -12.61
N LEU A 745 -31.40 13.63 -13.73
CA LEU A 745 -31.65 13.07 -15.05
C LEU A 745 -30.54 12.08 -15.41
N VAL A 746 -30.92 10.93 -15.97
CA VAL A 746 -29.98 9.85 -16.35
C VAL A 746 -30.17 9.41 -17.81
N PRO A 747 -29.11 8.94 -18.49
CA PRO A 747 -29.20 8.47 -19.87
C PRO A 747 -30.03 7.19 -19.98
N VAL A 748 -31.07 7.25 -20.82
CA VAL A 748 -32.03 6.13 -20.99
C VAL A 748 -31.33 4.86 -21.46
N ARG A 749 -30.51 4.99 -22.50
CA ARG A 749 -29.87 3.85 -23.16
C ARG A 749 -28.97 3.06 -22.21
N PHE A 750 -28.01 3.74 -21.59
CA PHE A 750 -27.03 3.11 -20.70
C PHE A 750 -27.68 2.31 -19.57
N ILE A 751 -28.62 2.92 -18.85
CA ILE A 751 -29.32 2.26 -17.74
C ILE A 751 -30.10 1.05 -18.25
N SER A 752 -30.86 1.22 -19.33
CA SER A 752 -31.76 0.18 -19.83
C SER A 752 -30.99 -1.03 -20.37
N GLU A 753 -29.97 -0.78 -21.22
CA GLU A 753 -29.15 -1.83 -21.82
C GLU A 753 -28.28 -2.56 -20.77
N SER A 754 -27.85 -1.87 -19.70
CA SER A 754 -27.15 -2.50 -18.56
C SER A 754 -27.98 -3.57 -17.84
N PHE A 755 -29.32 -3.49 -17.95
CA PHE A 755 -30.25 -4.50 -17.44
C PHE A 755 -30.81 -5.43 -18.53
N GLY A 756 -30.23 -5.41 -19.73
CA GLY A 756 -30.61 -6.28 -20.85
C GLY A 756 -31.82 -5.80 -21.67
N ALA A 757 -32.25 -4.55 -21.49
CA ALA A 757 -33.34 -3.99 -22.28
C ALA A 757 -32.88 -3.62 -23.70
N ASN A 758 -33.80 -3.66 -24.66
CA ASN A 758 -33.59 -3.09 -25.99
C ASN A 758 -34.14 -1.67 -26.06
N VAL A 759 -33.39 -0.75 -26.65
CA VAL A 759 -33.74 0.67 -26.78
C VAL A 759 -33.79 1.08 -28.25
N ALA A 760 -35.00 1.35 -28.74
CA ALA A 760 -35.24 1.89 -30.08
C ALA A 760 -35.44 3.41 -30.04
N TRP A 761 -34.97 4.10 -31.08
CA TRP A 761 -35.13 5.55 -31.26
C TRP A 761 -35.81 5.84 -32.59
N GLU A 762 -36.89 6.62 -32.54
CA GLU A 762 -37.59 7.12 -33.72
C GLU A 762 -37.35 8.63 -33.85
N ALA A 763 -36.64 9.02 -34.90
CA ALA A 763 -36.16 10.39 -35.08
C ALA A 763 -37.29 11.35 -35.47
N GLU A 764 -38.25 10.91 -36.30
CA GLU A 764 -39.32 11.78 -36.78
C GLU A 764 -40.22 12.28 -35.65
N THR A 765 -40.49 11.39 -34.69
CA THR A 765 -41.36 11.69 -33.54
C THR A 765 -40.58 12.08 -32.28
N ARG A 766 -39.24 11.98 -32.31
CA ARG A 766 -38.34 12.14 -31.16
C ARG A 766 -38.78 11.24 -30.00
N THR A 767 -38.96 9.96 -30.29
CA THR A 767 -39.48 8.97 -29.33
C THR A 767 -38.46 7.88 -29.05
N ALA A 768 -38.17 7.62 -27.78
CA ALA A 768 -37.43 6.44 -27.35
C ALA A 768 -38.39 5.37 -26.83
N THR A 769 -38.20 4.12 -27.27
CA THR A 769 -38.96 2.95 -26.82
C THR A 769 -38.00 1.96 -26.17
N VAL A 770 -38.22 1.65 -24.89
CA VAL A 770 -37.45 0.67 -24.12
C VAL A 770 -38.29 -0.59 -23.92
N THR A 771 -37.70 -1.75 -24.16
CA THR A 771 -38.35 -3.06 -23.98
C THR A 771 -37.50 -3.98 -23.12
N LEU A 772 -38.07 -4.48 -22.01
CA LEU A 772 -37.40 -5.38 -21.07
C LEU A 772 -38.42 -6.37 -20.51
N ASP A 773 -38.20 -7.67 -20.68
CA ASP A 773 -39.04 -8.74 -20.11
C ASP A 773 -40.56 -8.55 -20.32
N GLY A 774 -40.94 -8.09 -21.51
CA GLY A 774 -42.34 -7.82 -21.88
C GLY A 774 -42.90 -6.47 -21.39
N ARG A 775 -42.14 -5.71 -20.59
CA ARG A 775 -42.45 -4.30 -20.28
C ARG A 775 -42.06 -3.39 -21.43
N THR A 776 -42.88 -2.39 -21.70
CA THR A 776 -42.63 -1.38 -22.72
C THR A 776 -42.73 0.03 -22.12
N ILE A 777 -41.65 0.79 -22.22
CA ILE A 777 -41.62 2.20 -21.85
C ILE A 777 -41.52 3.04 -23.13
N VAL A 778 -42.44 3.96 -23.35
CA VAL A 778 -42.41 4.90 -24.48
C VAL A 778 -42.30 6.31 -23.93
N LEU A 779 -41.25 7.03 -24.31
CA LEU A 779 -41.05 8.41 -23.91
C LEU A 779 -40.78 9.29 -25.13
N GLN A 780 -41.52 10.39 -25.24
CA GLN A 780 -41.31 11.41 -26.25
C GLN A 780 -40.54 12.58 -25.64
N ILE A 781 -39.54 13.10 -26.35
CA ILE A 781 -38.76 14.25 -25.88
C ILE A 781 -39.67 15.47 -25.71
N ASP A 782 -39.39 16.27 -24.68
CA ASP A 782 -40.13 17.48 -24.28
C ASP A 782 -41.58 17.21 -23.79
N SER A 783 -42.01 15.95 -23.74
CA SER A 783 -43.27 15.54 -23.12
C SER A 783 -43.13 15.42 -21.60
N GLY A 784 -44.10 15.94 -20.85
CA GLY A 784 -44.23 15.73 -19.40
C GLY A 784 -44.84 14.37 -19.03
N ILE A 785 -45.03 13.47 -20.00
CA ILE A 785 -45.67 12.16 -19.82
C ILE A 785 -44.81 11.09 -20.51
N MET A 786 -44.66 9.94 -19.87
CA MET A 786 -44.20 8.69 -20.47
C MET A 786 -45.28 7.62 -20.39
N LEU A 787 -45.24 6.62 -21.27
CA LEU A 787 -46.11 5.45 -21.20
C LEU A 787 -45.34 4.28 -20.62
N VAL A 788 -45.89 3.62 -19.60
CA VAL A 788 -45.41 2.32 -19.09
C VAL A 788 -46.50 1.30 -19.34
N ASP A 789 -46.24 0.31 -20.18
CA ASP A 789 -47.22 -0.71 -20.58
C ASP A 789 -48.55 -0.11 -21.07
N GLY A 790 -48.44 1.01 -21.79
CA GLY A 790 -49.57 1.77 -22.35
C GLY A 790 -50.30 2.67 -21.34
N GLN A 791 -49.89 2.72 -20.07
CA GLN A 791 -50.43 3.63 -19.07
C GLN A 791 -49.61 4.91 -18.96
N GLU A 792 -50.28 6.05 -18.92
CA GLU A 792 -49.62 7.36 -18.75
C GLU A 792 -49.05 7.52 -17.33
N GLN A 793 -47.80 7.97 -17.26
CA GLN A 793 -47.10 8.36 -16.05
C GLN A 793 -46.52 9.77 -16.23
N THR A 794 -46.84 10.67 -15.32
CA THR A 794 -46.32 12.05 -15.33
C THR A 794 -44.85 12.07 -14.91
N LEU A 795 -44.08 12.93 -15.58
CA LEU A 795 -42.67 13.20 -15.27
C LEU A 795 -42.56 14.51 -14.50
N ASP A 796 -41.73 14.50 -13.45
CA ASP A 796 -41.39 15.73 -12.70
C ASP A 796 -40.69 16.78 -13.57
N VAL A 797 -39.86 16.30 -14.51
CA VAL A 797 -39.18 17.09 -15.54
C VAL A 797 -39.28 16.30 -16.85
N PRO A 798 -39.64 16.93 -18.00
CA PRO A 798 -39.71 16.25 -19.28
C PRO A 798 -38.40 15.50 -19.64
N ALA A 799 -38.52 14.43 -20.41
CA ALA A 799 -37.34 13.83 -21.03
C ALA A 799 -36.72 14.81 -22.02
N GLN A 800 -35.39 14.94 -22.02
CA GLN A 800 -34.66 15.97 -22.76
C GLN A 800 -33.47 15.38 -23.51
N ILE A 801 -32.98 16.13 -24.50
CA ILE A 801 -31.71 15.83 -25.15
C ILE A 801 -30.61 16.67 -24.51
N ILE A 802 -29.64 16.02 -23.89
CA ILE A 802 -28.47 16.65 -23.26
C ILE A 802 -27.24 15.90 -23.78
N SER A 803 -26.22 16.63 -24.27
CA SER A 803 -25.01 16.05 -24.88
C SER A 803 -25.33 15.00 -25.96
N ASP A 804 -26.31 15.30 -26.83
CA ASP A 804 -26.82 14.42 -27.89
C ASP A 804 -27.35 13.06 -27.42
N ARG A 805 -27.79 12.96 -26.16
CA ARG A 805 -28.43 11.77 -25.59
C ARG A 805 -29.73 12.09 -24.90
N THR A 806 -30.64 11.12 -24.92
CA THR A 806 -31.92 11.18 -24.21
C THR A 806 -31.70 10.93 -22.72
N LEU A 807 -32.01 11.94 -21.92
CA LEU A 807 -31.99 11.88 -20.46
C LEU A 807 -33.42 12.04 -19.92
N ILE A 808 -33.72 11.34 -18.84
CA ILE A 808 -35.05 11.30 -18.19
C ILE A 808 -34.88 11.31 -16.66
N PRO A 809 -35.86 11.78 -15.87
CA PRO A 809 -35.82 11.63 -14.42
C PRO A 809 -35.53 10.20 -13.97
N LEU A 810 -34.47 10.05 -13.17
CA LEU A 810 -33.95 8.78 -12.66
C LEU A 810 -35.05 7.85 -12.13
N ARG A 811 -35.90 8.38 -11.25
CA ARG A 811 -36.98 7.60 -10.62
C ARG A 811 -37.97 7.05 -11.64
N ALA A 812 -38.38 7.86 -12.61
CA ALA A 812 -39.36 7.46 -13.62
C ALA A 812 -38.85 6.29 -14.47
N LEU A 813 -37.59 6.36 -14.93
CA LEU A 813 -36.98 5.27 -15.68
C LEU A 813 -36.80 4.00 -14.84
N VAL A 814 -36.24 4.14 -13.63
CA VAL A 814 -35.97 3.01 -12.74
C VAL A 814 -37.26 2.28 -12.34
N GLU A 815 -38.31 3.02 -11.97
CA GLU A 815 -39.62 2.44 -11.63
C GLU A 815 -40.30 1.80 -12.84
N GLY A 816 -40.22 2.44 -14.01
CA GLY A 816 -40.73 1.87 -15.26
C GLY A 816 -40.07 0.53 -15.60
N LEU A 817 -38.76 0.42 -15.41
CA LEU A 817 -37.99 -0.82 -15.57
C LEU A 817 -38.24 -1.85 -14.45
N GLY A 818 -38.98 -1.50 -13.40
CA GLY A 818 -39.22 -2.36 -12.24
C GLY A 818 -38.00 -2.55 -11.35
N LYS A 819 -37.03 -1.63 -11.40
CA LYS A 819 -35.82 -1.63 -10.59
C LYS A 819 -35.99 -0.78 -9.34
N LYS A 820 -34.99 -0.79 -8.48
CA LYS A 820 -34.88 -0.03 -7.24
C LYS A 820 -33.69 0.91 -7.32
N VAL A 821 -33.77 2.05 -6.63
CA VAL A 821 -32.71 3.05 -6.58
C VAL A 821 -32.38 3.39 -5.13
N TYR A 822 -31.09 3.38 -4.81
CA TYR A 822 -30.50 4.01 -3.64
C TYR A 822 -29.77 5.28 -4.09
N TRP A 823 -29.85 6.33 -3.28
CA TRP A 823 -29.20 7.61 -3.54
C TRP A 823 -28.52 8.11 -2.27
N ASP A 824 -27.32 8.68 -2.44
CA ASP A 824 -26.50 9.27 -1.37
C ASP A 824 -26.30 10.77 -1.65
N ASP A 825 -26.24 11.58 -0.59
CA ASP A 825 -26.11 13.04 -0.67
C ASP A 825 -24.84 13.52 -1.41
N ARG A 826 -23.82 12.67 -1.55
CA ARG A 826 -22.59 12.94 -2.31
C ARG A 826 -22.75 12.69 -3.81
N GLY A 827 -23.97 12.38 -4.26
CA GLY A 827 -24.35 12.25 -5.67
C GLY A 827 -24.25 10.83 -6.23
N LEU A 828 -24.05 9.82 -5.39
CA LEU A 828 -24.08 8.41 -5.81
C LEU A 828 -25.52 7.97 -6.11
N ILE A 829 -25.65 7.21 -7.19
CA ILE A 829 -26.89 6.59 -7.65
C ILE A 829 -26.59 5.10 -7.82
N LEU A 830 -27.30 4.24 -7.08
CA LEU A 830 -27.19 2.79 -7.20
C LEU A 830 -28.52 2.22 -7.64
N ILE A 831 -28.53 1.51 -8.77
CA ILE A 831 -29.73 0.90 -9.34
C ILE A 831 -29.56 -0.61 -9.30
N SER A 832 -30.54 -1.33 -8.75
CA SER A 832 -30.53 -2.79 -8.67
C SER A 832 -31.94 -3.38 -8.60
N ASN A 833 -32.06 -4.70 -8.44
CA ASN A 833 -33.34 -5.35 -8.12
C ASN A 833 -33.71 -5.25 -6.63
N GLN A 834 -32.77 -4.86 -5.76
CA GLN A 834 -32.93 -4.84 -4.31
C GLN A 834 -33.13 -3.41 -3.80
N GLU A 835 -34.03 -3.25 -2.83
CA GLU A 835 -34.35 -1.93 -2.26
C GLU A 835 -33.20 -1.36 -1.39
N ASN A 836 -32.53 -2.23 -0.62
CA ASN A 836 -31.41 -1.86 0.24
C ASN A 836 -30.18 -2.72 -0.08
N LEU A 837 -29.48 -2.38 -1.16
CA LEU A 837 -28.27 -3.12 -1.56
C LEU A 837 -27.11 -2.95 -0.55
N PHE A 838 -27.08 -1.79 0.12
CA PHE A 838 -26.11 -1.42 1.14
C PHE A 838 -26.82 -1.03 2.44
N ASP A 839 -26.26 -1.43 3.57
CA ASP A 839 -26.64 -0.92 4.89
C ASP A 839 -25.83 0.35 5.14
N THR A 840 -26.48 1.51 5.18
CA THR A 840 -25.80 2.82 5.21
C THR A 840 -24.86 3.01 6.40
N GLU A 841 -25.13 2.36 7.53
CA GLU A 841 -24.27 2.46 8.71
C GLU A 841 -23.10 1.47 8.65
N LYS A 842 -23.31 0.28 8.08
CA LYS A 842 -22.29 -0.79 8.06
C LYS A 842 -21.40 -0.78 6.84
N ASP A 843 -21.92 -0.34 5.70
CA ASP A 843 -21.27 -0.42 4.40
C ASP A 843 -20.76 0.95 3.90
N GLU A 844 -20.65 1.97 4.77
CA GLU A 844 -20.17 3.31 4.39
C GLU A 844 -18.82 3.26 3.64
N TYR A 845 -17.88 2.44 4.11
CA TYR A 845 -16.58 2.23 3.46
C TYR A 845 -16.68 1.65 2.03
N LEU A 846 -17.71 0.84 1.75
CA LEU A 846 -17.98 0.35 0.38
C LEU A 846 -18.55 1.47 -0.49
N ILE A 847 -19.43 2.29 0.08
CA ILE A 847 -20.03 3.44 -0.60
C ILE A 847 -18.93 4.46 -0.97
N ASP A 848 -17.99 4.72 -0.06
CA ASP A 848 -16.83 5.59 -0.28
C ASP A 848 -15.96 5.11 -1.43
N ASP A 849 -15.67 3.81 -1.49
CA ASP A 849 -14.88 3.22 -2.58
C ASP A 849 -15.61 3.32 -3.93
N ILE A 850 -16.93 3.08 -3.97
CA ILE A 850 -17.73 3.28 -5.18
C ILE A 850 -17.67 4.74 -5.64
N ILE A 851 -17.82 5.70 -4.71
CA ILE A 851 -17.76 7.13 -5.04
C ILE A 851 -16.39 7.49 -5.63
N ARG A 852 -15.28 6.99 -5.07
CA ARG A 852 -13.93 7.20 -5.62
C ARG A 852 -13.78 6.58 -7.01
N LYS A 853 -14.19 5.33 -7.20
CA LYS A 853 -14.15 4.63 -8.51
C LYS A 853 -14.94 5.36 -9.60
N LEU A 854 -16.04 6.01 -9.22
CA LEU A 854 -16.85 6.82 -10.12
C LEU A 854 -16.28 8.24 -10.30
N ALA A 855 -15.47 8.75 -9.36
CA ALA A 855 -14.87 10.07 -9.49
C ALA A 855 -13.66 10.07 -10.42
N TYR A 856 -12.79 9.05 -10.31
CA TYR A 856 -11.52 8.98 -11.02
C TYR A 856 -11.62 8.11 -12.26
#